data_AF-A0AAW1APN7-F1
#
_entry.id   AF-A0AAW1APN7-F1
#
_cell.length_a   1.000
_cell.length_b   1.000
_cell.length_c   1.000
_cell.angle_alpha   90.00
_cell.angle_beta   90.00
_cell.angle_gamma   90.00
#
_symmetry.space_group_name_H-M   'P 1'
#
loop_
_entity.id
_entity.type
_entity.pdbx_description
1 polymer ?
#
loop_
_entity_poly.entity_id
_entity_poly.type
_entity_poly.pdbx_seq_one_letter_code
_entity_poly.pdbx_strand_id
1 'polypeptide(L)'
;MVCGRPGTKRCGPCSDRRRAGLIHLTADDRLCARALASPALQRSTSRADDATGRAAHACGLPPRGAQPEHACLRRRKRRRTIRLSSQRTLLSGEWAGSLESRRASIGRPEGTGVADWRSLRHRQARFKTSGRSLWKADAPSLAVLKAPALRIGGASATGRLGCPSAKVPRRLLPRLAGKMLGQRPVLVLSQNTKRESGRKVQTGNINAAKTIADIIRTCLGPRAMMKMLLDPMGGIVMTNDGNAILREIQVQHPAAKSMIEISRTQDEEVGDGTTSVIILAGEMLSVAEHFLEQQMHPTVIISAYRKALDDMISALKKISTGVDVTSREAMLKIISSAISTKAINRWSDLACSIALDAVKTVELEENGRKEIDIKKYAKVEKIPGGFIEDSRVLPGVMINKDITHPRMRRTIKNPRIILLDCSLEFKKGESQTDIEITREEDFARILQMEEEFIQQMCDHLIKVKPDLIITEKGISDLAQHFLMRANITAIRRVRKTDNNRIARACGARIVSRTDELREDDVGTGAGLFEVKKIGDEYFTFITDCKEPKACTILLRGASKEILAEVERNLQDAMQVCRNILVDPQLVPGGGASEMAVAHALTEKSKVMTGVEQWPYRAVAQALEVIPRTLIQNCGASTIRVLTSLRAKHTQEGSQTWGVNGETGVLADMKDLGIWEPLSVKLQTYKTAVETAVLLLRIDDIVSGHKKKGDDQSKPSGAPDAAQE
;
A
#
# COMPACT_ATOMS: atom_id res chain seq x y z
N MET A 1 6.19 -44.73 -41.13
CA MET A 1 7.19 -45.82 -41.30
C MET A 1 8.43 -45.38 -40.50
N VAL A 2 9.11 -46.20 -39.70
CA VAL A 2 9.21 -47.66 -39.70
C VAL A 2 8.93 -48.27 -38.30
N CYS A 3 8.32 -49.45 -38.33
CA CYS A 3 8.06 -50.44 -37.27
C CYS A 3 9.32 -50.80 -36.44
N GLY A 4 9.27 -51.37 -35.22
CA GLY A 4 8.16 -51.97 -34.48
C GLY A 4 8.25 -53.51 -34.40
N ARG A 5 8.69 -54.07 -33.25
CA ARG A 5 8.77 -55.52 -32.86
C ARG A 5 9.41 -55.65 -31.46
N PRO A 6 9.39 -56.84 -30.80
CA PRO A 6 8.28 -57.64 -30.22
C PRO A 6 8.26 -57.49 -28.66
N GLY A 7 7.43 -58.10 -27.79
CA GLY A 7 6.59 -59.32 -27.78
C GLY A 7 7.22 -60.43 -26.90
N THR A 8 6.53 -61.30 -26.14
CA THR A 8 5.08 -61.51 -25.89
C THR A 8 4.83 -62.62 -24.83
N LYS A 9 3.76 -62.51 -23.99
CA LYS A 9 2.92 -63.62 -23.42
C LYS A 9 3.59 -64.57 -22.35
N ARG A 10 2.91 -65.35 -21.46
CA ARG A 10 1.47 -65.58 -21.09
C ARG A 10 1.30 -66.36 -19.74
N CYS A 11 0.03 -66.46 -19.25
CA CYS A 11 -0.57 -67.49 -18.35
C CYS A 11 -0.53 -67.39 -16.79
N GLY A 12 -1.59 -67.95 -16.16
CA GLY A 12 -1.81 -68.36 -14.74
C GLY A 12 -2.53 -69.74 -14.74
N PRO A 13 -3.46 -70.15 -13.83
CA PRO A 13 -3.97 -69.61 -12.54
C PRO A 13 -4.15 -70.70 -11.40
N CYS A 14 -5.10 -70.54 -10.45
CA CYS A 14 -5.63 -71.52 -9.42
C CYS A 14 -4.74 -71.82 -8.16
N SER A 15 -5.21 -72.29 -6.97
CA SER A 15 -6.56 -72.60 -6.38
C SER A 15 -6.57 -72.74 -4.81
N ASP A 16 -7.74 -72.52 -4.17
CA ASP A 16 -8.31 -73.01 -2.87
C ASP A 16 -7.50 -73.44 -1.61
N ARG A 17 -7.92 -72.99 -0.40
CA ARG A 17 -8.74 -73.76 0.60
C ARG A 17 -8.86 -73.14 2.03
N ARG A 18 -10.12 -72.97 2.53
CA ARG A 18 -10.65 -73.13 3.94
C ARG A 18 -10.02 -72.22 5.06
N ARG A 19 -10.67 -71.81 6.18
CA ARG A 19 -11.93 -72.02 6.96
C ARG A 19 -12.05 -70.79 7.95
N ALA A 20 -13.06 -70.47 8.78
CA ALA A 20 -14.51 -70.75 8.98
C ALA A 20 -15.09 -69.76 10.05
N GLY A 21 -16.43 -69.66 10.19
CA GLY A 21 -17.15 -68.82 11.20
C GLY A 21 -17.49 -67.41 10.69
N LEU A 22 -18.74 -66.92 10.46
CA LEU A 22 -20.09 -67.08 11.07
C LEU A 22 -20.20 -66.47 12.49
N ILE A 23 -21.25 -65.74 12.95
CA ILE A 23 -22.54 -65.16 12.44
C ILE A 23 -23.05 -64.18 13.56
N HIS A 24 -23.89 -63.12 13.51
CA HIS A 24 -24.70 -62.28 12.57
C HIS A 24 -24.72 -60.81 13.15
N LEU A 25 -25.06 -59.68 12.52
CA LEU A 25 -26.21 -59.13 11.73
C LEU A 25 -27.47 -58.64 12.50
N THR A 26 -27.82 -57.34 12.29
CA THR A 26 -29.18 -56.71 12.20
C THR A 26 -30.15 -56.76 13.42
N ALA A 27 -31.27 -56.02 13.54
CA ALA A 27 -31.77 -54.67 13.15
C ALA A 27 -33.24 -54.54 13.72
N ASP A 28 -34.10 -53.50 13.62
CA ASP A 28 -34.06 -52.11 13.09
C ASP A 28 -35.24 -51.26 13.68
N ASP A 29 -35.42 -50.01 13.20
CA ASP A 29 -36.68 -49.22 13.10
C ASP A 29 -37.54 -48.80 14.35
N ARG A 30 -37.55 -47.48 14.60
CA ARG A 30 -38.72 -46.53 14.64
C ARG A 30 -39.72 -46.33 15.82
N LEU A 31 -39.89 -45.02 16.08
CA LEU A 31 -41.13 -44.21 16.20
C LEU A 31 -41.80 -43.88 17.57
N CYS A 32 -42.15 -42.59 17.69
CA CYS A 32 -43.16 -41.94 18.56
C CYS A 32 -42.94 -41.89 20.10
N ALA A 33 -43.48 -40.92 20.86
CA ALA A 33 -43.87 -39.51 20.60
C ALA A 33 -44.26 -38.79 21.92
N ARG A 34 -44.11 -37.43 21.99
CA ARG A 34 -44.64 -36.51 23.04
C ARG A 34 -44.07 -36.70 24.47
N ALA A 35 -44.22 -35.78 25.44
CA ALA A 35 -44.24 -34.29 25.45
C ALA A 35 -44.19 -33.77 26.93
N LEU A 36 -44.12 -32.43 27.11
CA LEU A 36 -44.44 -31.63 28.32
C LEU A 36 -43.39 -31.44 29.46
N ALA A 37 -42.92 -30.19 29.54
CA ALA A 37 -42.91 -29.29 30.72
C ALA A 37 -42.17 -29.63 32.05
N SER A 38 -41.08 -28.88 32.26
CA SER A 38 -40.67 -28.04 33.43
C SER A 38 -41.70 -27.72 34.56
N PRO A 39 -41.29 -27.12 35.72
CA PRO A 39 -39.94 -26.85 36.28
C PRO A 39 -39.77 -27.22 37.79
N ALA A 40 -38.59 -26.95 38.41
CA ALA A 40 -38.42 -26.06 39.59
C ALA A 40 -37.16 -26.31 40.45
N LEU A 41 -36.72 -25.23 41.16
CA LEU A 41 -35.94 -25.11 42.42
C LEU A 41 -34.93 -26.23 42.81
N GLN A 42 -33.62 -25.95 42.86
CA GLN A 42 -32.83 -25.33 43.97
C GLN A 42 -32.25 -26.33 45.01
N ARG A 43 -30.95 -26.12 45.32
CA ARG A 43 -30.28 -26.06 46.66
C ARG A 43 -30.67 -27.07 47.77
N SER A 44 -29.75 -27.57 48.60
CA SER A 44 -28.27 -27.46 48.72
C SER A 44 -27.78 -28.34 49.88
N THR A 45 -26.48 -28.25 50.25
CA THR A 45 -25.90 -28.60 51.58
C THR A 45 -25.88 -30.11 51.94
N SER A 46 -24.96 -30.62 52.77
CA SER A 46 -23.84 -30.05 53.56
C SER A 46 -22.79 -31.11 53.94
N ARG A 47 -21.61 -30.67 54.45
CA ARG A 47 -20.71 -31.22 55.51
C ARG A 47 -20.77 -32.75 55.84
N ALA A 48 -19.67 -33.44 56.17
CA ALA A 48 -18.62 -33.04 57.12
C ALA A 48 -17.32 -33.91 57.09
N ASP A 49 -16.21 -33.28 57.49
CA ASP A 49 -15.13 -33.69 58.43
C ASP A 49 -14.37 -35.06 58.35
N ASP A 50 -13.04 -34.95 58.22
CA ASP A 50 -11.89 -35.70 58.79
C ASP A 50 -11.86 -37.22 59.09
N ALA A 51 -10.78 -37.91 58.62
CA ALA A 51 -9.77 -38.59 59.50
C ALA A 51 -8.65 -39.37 58.74
N THR A 52 -7.38 -39.24 59.21
CA THR A 52 -6.21 -40.18 59.05
C THR A 52 -5.68 -40.58 57.65
N GLY A 53 -4.38 -40.88 57.41
CA GLY A 53 -3.16 -40.62 58.18
C GLY A 53 -1.92 -41.49 57.81
N ARG A 54 -0.70 -40.90 57.76
CA ARG A 54 0.67 -41.54 57.70
C ARG A 54 1.04 -42.33 56.41
N ALA A 55 2.30 -42.66 56.08
CA ALA A 55 3.68 -42.15 56.35
C ALA A 55 4.72 -43.00 55.53
N ALA A 56 6.04 -42.77 55.46
CA ALA A 56 6.87 -41.55 55.26
C ALA A 56 8.39 -41.93 55.11
N HIS A 57 9.16 -41.27 54.23
CA HIS A 57 10.64 -41.35 54.13
C HIS A 57 11.20 -39.93 53.84
N ALA A 58 12.15 -39.31 54.58
CA ALA A 58 13.54 -39.68 54.94
C ALA A 58 14.56 -39.28 53.82
N CYS A 59 15.65 -38.53 54.01
CA CYS A 59 16.31 -37.81 55.14
C CYS A 59 16.78 -36.40 54.64
N GLY A 60 17.45 -35.47 55.35
CA GLY A 60 18.05 -35.39 56.69
C GLY A 60 18.61 -33.95 56.95
N LEU A 61 19.20 -33.69 58.13
CA LEU A 61 19.62 -32.38 58.70
C LEU A 61 20.72 -32.61 59.78
N PRO A 62 21.33 -31.62 60.51
CA PRO A 62 21.40 -30.14 60.42
C PRO A 62 22.91 -29.68 60.49
N PRO A 63 23.48 -28.76 61.34
CA PRO A 63 22.98 -27.56 62.09
C PRO A 63 23.92 -26.29 62.13
N ARG A 64 23.42 -25.24 62.81
CA ARG A 64 24.09 -24.03 63.40
C ARG A 64 24.41 -22.84 62.44
N GLY A 65 24.13 -21.56 62.79
CA GLY A 65 23.27 -21.03 63.88
C GLY A 65 23.46 -19.52 64.20
N ALA A 66 22.43 -18.90 64.82
CA ALA A 66 22.43 -17.66 65.65
C ALA A 66 22.83 -16.28 65.01
N GLN A 67 22.19 -15.12 65.31
CA GLN A 67 20.86 -14.81 65.88
C GLN A 67 20.37 -13.36 65.47
N PRO A 68 19.39 -12.64 66.12
CA PRO A 68 18.45 -11.70 65.46
C PRO A 68 18.97 -10.23 65.48
N GLU A 69 18.25 -9.12 65.20
CA GLU A 69 16.81 -8.73 65.14
C GLU A 69 16.57 -7.80 63.89
N HIS A 70 15.53 -6.97 63.67
CA HIS A 70 14.49 -6.40 64.54
C HIS A 70 13.10 -6.24 63.86
N ALA A 71 12.08 -5.91 64.66
CA ALA A 71 10.68 -5.71 64.24
C ALA A 71 10.43 -4.32 63.56
N CYS A 72 9.28 -3.95 62.97
CA CYS A 72 7.90 -4.21 63.43
C CYS A 72 6.75 -4.07 62.38
N LEU A 73 5.81 -5.03 62.46
CA LEU A 73 4.36 -5.08 62.08
C LEU A 73 3.72 -4.41 60.81
N ARG A 74 3.12 -5.30 59.98
CA ARG A 74 1.69 -5.38 59.48
C ARG A 74 1.01 -4.16 58.80
N ARG A 75 0.47 -4.25 57.56
CA ARG A 75 -0.80 -4.92 57.07
C ARG A 75 -2.10 -4.31 57.69
N ARG A 76 -3.24 -4.07 56.99
CA ARG A 76 -3.77 -4.55 55.68
C ARG A 76 -5.04 -3.76 55.19
N LYS A 77 -5.15 -3.50 53.87
CA LYS A 77 -6.35 -3.53 52.95
C LYS A 77 -7.81 -3.20 53.41
N ARG A 78 -8.48 -2.28 52.64
CA ARG A 78 -9.78 -2.37 51.86
C ARG A 78 -10.96 -1.40 52.18
N ARG A 79 -11.54 -0.80 51.10
CA ARG A 79 -12.98 -0.49 50.76
C ARG A 79 -13.91 0.09 51.87
N ARG A 80 -14.81 1.08 51.64
CA ARG A 80 -15.87 1.17 50.59
C ARG A 80 -16.60 2.55 50.58
N THR A 81 -17.58 2.70 49.67
CA THR A 81 -18.46 3.84 49.33
C THR A 81 -19.55 4.29 50.35
N ILE A 82 -19.93 5.58 50.32
CA ILE A 82 -21.26 6.25 50.53
C ILE A 82 -21.02 7.76 50.18
N ARG A 83 -21.79 8.56 49.41
CA ARG A 83 -23.24 8.87 49.14
C ARG A 83 -23.77 10.04 50.01
N LEU A 84 -24.58 10.93 49.41
CA LEU A 84 -25.25 12.15 49.98
C LEU A 84 -24.33 13.41 50.10
N SER A 85 -24.79 14.67 50.06
CA SER A 85 -26.16 15.26 49.96
C SER A 85 -26.23 16.65 49.29
N SER A 86 -27.39 16.95 48.68
CA SER A 86 -28.12 18.25 48.59
C SER A 86 -27.45 19.64 48.46
N GLN A 87 -27.89 20.35 47.40
CA GLN A 87 -28.35 21.76 47.35
C GLN A 87 -27.39 22.96 47.51
N ARG A 88 -27.68 23.98 46.67
CA ARG A 88 -27.65 25.47 46.83
C ARG A 88 -26.67 26.10 47.86
N THR A 89 -26.00 27.21 47.58
CA THR A 89 -26.35 28.32 46.65
C THR A 89 -25.10 29.02 46.09
N LEU A 90 -25.27 29.76 44.99
CA LEU A 90 -24.33 30.81 44.57
C LEU A 90 -24.31 31.94 45.59
N LEU A 91 -23.14 32.53 45.85
CA LEU A 91 -22.92 33.98 45.70
C LEU A 91 -21.42 34.33 45.68
N SER A 92 -21.12 35.51 45.13
CA SER A 92 -19.79 36.09 44.98
C SER A 92 -19.32 36.79 46.26
N GLY A 93 -18.00 36.80 46.50
CA GLY A 93 -17.38 37.54 47.60
C GLY A 93 -15.88 37.35 47.66
N GLU A 94 -15.18 38.14 46.83
CA GLU A 94 -13.82 38.71 46.97
C GLU A 94 -12.76 38.05 47.89
N TRP A 95 -11.50 38.10 47.45
CA TRP A 95 -10.46 38.91 48.13
C TRP A 95 -9.35 39.23 47.12
N ALA A 96 -8.70 40.40 47.25
CA ALA A 96 -7.85 40.99 46.21
C ALA A 96 -6.34 40.84 46.51
N GLY A 97 -5.49 41.02 45.49
CA GLY A 97 -4.04 41.11 45.72
C GLY A 97 -3.09 41.00 44.52
N SER A 98 -3.10 41.96 43.57
CA SER A 98 -1.90 42.69 43.09
C SER A 98 -2.22 43.63 41.89
N LEU A 99 -1.42 44.68 41.74
CA LEU A 99 -1.55 45.85 40.84
C LEU A 99 -1.46 45.47 39.34
N GLU A 100 -2.05 46.15 38.34
CA GLU A 100 -2.15 47.59 38.01
C GLU A 100 -0.80 48.26 37.65
N SER A 101 -0.65 49.18 36.66
CA SER A 101 -1.53 49.72 35.60
C SER A 101 -0.61 50.17 34.41
N ARG A 102 -1.04 50.48 33.17
CA ARG A 102 -1.76 51.71 32.73
C ARG A 102 -2.09 51.65 31.22
N ARG A 103 -3.02 52.50 30.75
CA ARG A 103 -3.34 52.72 29.32
C ARG A 103 -3.91 54.14 29.10
N ALA A 104 -3.65 54.76 27.93
CA ALA A 104 -4.07 56.12 27.54
C ALA A 104 -3.50 57.26 28.43
N SER A 105 -3.55 58.57 28.10
CA SER A 105 -4.12 59.35 26.97
C SER A 105 -3.28 60.66 26.80
N ILE A 106 -3.43 61.60 25.85
CA ILE A 106 -4.32 61.84 24.68
C ILE A 106 -3.62 62.81 23.68
N GLY A 107 -4.15 63.07 22.48
CA GLY A 107 -3.72 64.19 21.61
C GLY A 107 -4.42 64.26 20.24
N ARG A 108 -4.77 65.47 19.77
CA ARG A 108 -5.32 65.81 18.43
C ARG A 108 -4.45 66.92 17.80
N PRO A 109 -4.33 67.01 16.45
CA PRO A 109 -5.25 67.88 15.70
C PRO A 109 -5.69 67.34 14.32
N GLU A 110 -6.37 68.25 13.61
CA GLU A 110 -7.12 68.20 12.35
C GLU A 110 -6.31 67.83 11.07
N GLY A 111 -7.01 67.70 9.94
CA GLY A 111 -6.43 68.00 8.61
C GLY A 111 -6.58 66.95 7.50
N THR A 112 -7.57 67.15 6.63
CA THR A 112 -7.62 66.79 5.19
C THR A 112 -6.68 65.68 4.63
N GLY A 113 -7.26 64.62 4.07
CA GLY A 113 -6.50 63.68 3.20
C GLY A 113 -7.32 62.52 2.64
N VAL A 114 -7.82 62.63 1.41
CA VAL A 114 -8.43 61.50 0.68
C VAL A 114 -7.33 60.73 -0.04
N ALA A 115 -7.07 59.48 0.36
CA ALA A 115 -6.11 58.61 -0.33
C ALA A 115 -6.51 57.12 -0.29
N ASP A 116 -6.62 56.59 -1.51
CA ASP A 116 -6.80 55.21 -1.95
C ASP A 116 -6.01 54.13 -1.19
N TRP A 117 -6.57 52.91 -1.09
CA TRP A 117 -5.88 51.69 -0.64
C TRP A 117 -5.92 50.53 -1.66
N ARG A 118 -6.01 50.84 -2.95
CA ARG A 118 -5.64 49.93 -4.05
C ARG A 118 -4.11 49.84 -4.24
N SER A 119 -3.42 48.98 -3.50
CA SER A 119 -2.19 48.30 -4.01
C SER A 119 -1.54 47.31 -3.03
N LEU A 120 -1.93 46.02 -3.09
CA LEU A 120 -1.02 44.92 -2.68
C LEU A 120 -1.44 43.51 -3.17
N ARG A 121 -1.72 43.34 -4.47
CA ARG A 121 -1.81 42.00 -5.08
C ARG A 121 -1.58 41.92 -6.60
N HIS A 122 -0.45 42.45 -7.08
CA HIS A 122 0.03 42.20 -8.45
C HIS A 122 1.49 41.76 -8.50
N ARG A 123 1.74 40.45 -8.69
CA ARG A 123 2.89 39.85 -9.42
C ARG A 123 2.84 38.32 -9.38
N GLN A 124 2.08 37.70 -10.30
CA GLN A 124 2.45 36.49 -11.08
C GLN A 124 1.26 35.99 -11.91
N ALA A 125 0.94 36.70 -13.00
CA ALA A 125 0.03 36.23 -14.03
C ALA A 125 0.41 36.85 -15.39
N ARG A 126 1.22 36.12 -16.19
CA ARG A 126 1.40 36.26 -17.65
C ARG A 126 2.40 35.20 -18.15
N PHE A 127 1.88 34.10 -18.70
CA PHE A 127 2.35 33.38 -19.90
C PHE A 127 1.68 31.99 -19.99
N LYS A 128 0.52 31.90 -20.68
CA LYS A 128 -0.02 30.68 -21.32
C LYS A 128 -1.39 30.95 -21.98
N THR A 129 -1.41 31.52 -23.18
CA THR A 129 -2.60 31.59 -24.07
C THR A 129 -2.22 31.67 -25.54
N SER A 130 -1.89 30.53 -26.15
CA SER A 130 -2.03 30.25 -27.60
C SER A 130 -1.79 28.76 -27.85
N GLY A 131 -2.36 28.21 -28.94
CA GLY A 131 -2.06 26.83 -29.39
C GLY A 131 -2.97 25.71 -28.87
N ARG A 132 -4.22 25.66 -29.36
CA ARG A 132 -5.01 24.42 -29.52
C ARG A 132 -5.37 24.28 -31.00
N SER A 133 -5.02 23.16 -31.64
CA SER A 133 -5.78 22.47 -32.71
C SER A 133 -4.89 21.46 -33.44
N LEU A 134 -5.52 20.45 -34.06
CA LEU A 134 -4.92 19.22 -34.62
C LEU A 134 -4.21 18.37 -33.53
N TRP A 135 -4.13 17.04 -33.62
CA TRP A 135 -4.43 16.11 -34.72
C TRP A 135 -5.63 15.18 -34.43
N LYS A 136 -6.13 14.49 -35.46
CA LYS A 136 -7.16 13.44 -35.37
C LYS A 136 -6.98 12.44 -36.53
N ALA A 137 -6.82 11.15 -36.22
CA ALA A 137 -6.51 10.04 -37.16
C ALA A 137 -5.14 10.20 -37.89
N ASP A 138 -4.47 9.18 -38.44
CA ASP A 138 -4.86 7.81 -38.84
C ASP A 138 -3.90 6.70 -38.32
N ALA A 139 -4.20 5.43 -38.63
CA ALA A 139 -3.30 4.27 -38.47
C ALA A 139 -2.60 3.92 -39.82
N PRO A 140 -1.52 3.11 -39.83
CA PRO A 140 -1.73 1.71 -40.24
C PRO A 140 -0.79 0.62 -39.68
N SER A 141 -1.24 -0.62 -39.91
CA SER A 141 -0.60 -1.96 -39.89
C SER A 141 0.92 -2.20 -39.76
N LEU A 142 1.26 -3.11 -38.84
CA LEU A 142 1.98 -4.39 -39.06
C LEU A 142 3.01 -4.52 -40.23
N ALA A 143 4.31 -4.60 -39.86
CA ALA A 143 5.36 -5.41 -40.51
C ALA A 143 6.54 -5.57 -39.52
N VAL A 144 6.80 -6.73 -38.89
CA VAL A 144 7.49 -7.91 -39.45
C VAL A 144 8.77 -7.55 -40.22
N LEU A 145 9.90 -7.42 -39.51
CA LEU A 145 11.24 -7.41 -40.10
C LEU A 145 11.94 -8.75 -39.84
N LYS A 146 12.14 -9.52 -40.92
CA LYS A 146 13.02 -10.70 -40.92
C LYS A 146 14.48 -10.27 -41.10
N ALA A 147 15.41 -10.93 -40.43
CA ALA A 147 16.82 -10.84 -40.76
C ALA A 147 17.16 -11.67 -42.02
N PRO A 148 18.09 -11.23 -42.87
CA PRO A 148 18.87 -12.11 -43.74
C PRO A 148 20.11 -12.64 -43.00
N ALA A 149 20.57 -13.84 -43.39
CA ALA A 149 21.81 -14.44 -42.89
C ALA A 149 22.55 -15.14 -44.04
N LEU A 150 23.88 -15.22 -43.97
CA LEU A 150 24.80 -16.24 -44.54
C LEU A 150 26.23 -15.83 -44.04
N ARG A 151 27.11 -16.69 -43.48
CA ARG A 151 27.84 -17.87 -44.02
C ARG A 151 28.89 -17.52 -45.09
N ILE A 152 30.10 -18.12 -45.14
CA ILE A 152 30.90 -18.95 -44.19
C ILE A 152 32.37 -18.99 -44.72
N GLY A 153 33.36 -19.20 -43.83
CA GLY A 153 34.75 -19.57 -44.19
C GLY A 153 35.70 -18.41 -44.55
N GLY A 154 37.03 -18.60 -44.57
CA GLY A 154 37.82 -19.77 -44.12
C GLY A 154 39.26 -19.80 -44.68
N ALA A 155 40.22 -20.27 -43.87
CA ALA A 155 41.62 -20.64 -44.21
C ALA A 155 42.73 -19.54 -44.32
N SER A 156 43.63 -19.56 -43.32
CA SER A 156 45.11 -19.46 -43.37
C SER A 156 45.87 -18.58 -44.38
N ALA A 157 46.73 -17.69 -43.84
CA ALA A 157 48.14 -17.56 -44.24
C ALA A 157 48.99 -16.95 -43.10
N THR A 158 50.27 -17.31 -42.99
CA THR A 158 51.22 -16.78 -41.99
C THR A 158 52.11 -15.68 -42.57
N GLY A 159 52.33 -14.58 -41.83
CA GLY A 159 53.26 -13.51 -42.23
C GLY A 159 53.79 -12.73 -41.01
N ARG A 160 55.03 -12.22 -41.10
CA ARG A 160 55.76 -11.55 -40.01
C ARG A 160 56.11 -10.09 -40.37
N LEU A 161 56.38 -9.31 -39.32
CA LEU A 161 57.24 -8.10 -39.26
C LEU A 161 56.74 -6.77 -39.89
N GLY A 162 56.82 -5.71 -39.07
CA GLY A 162 57.70 -4.58 -39.36
C GLY A 162 57.12 -3.34 -40.04
N CYS A 163 56.84 -2.28 -39.26
CA CYS A 163 56.59 -0.93 -39.77
C CYS A 163 57.84 -0.04 -39.64
N PRO A 164 58.42 0.48 -40.74
CA PRO A 164 59.40 1.57 -40.72
C PRO A 164 58.79 2.93 -41.08
N SER A 165 59.48 4.03 -40.74
CA SER A 165 59.07 5.41 -41.00
C SER A 165 59.76 6.04 -42.23
N ALA A 166 59.12 7.04 -42.87
CA ALA A 166 59.74 7.93 -43.85
C ALA A 166 59.29 9.40 -43.67
N LYS A 167 60.02 10.36 -44.26
CA LYS A 167 59.93 11.82 -44.00
C LYS A 167 59.51 12.61 -45.25
N VAL A 168 58.90 13.79 -45.05
CA VAL A 168 58.87 14.91 -46.02
C VAL A 168 59.08 16.24 -45.26
N PRO A 169 59.87 17.23 -45.76
CA PRO A 169 60.34 18.36 -44.94
C PRO A 169 59.72 19.76 -45.21
N ARG A 170 59.91 20.63 -44.20
CA ARG A 170 59.78 22.11 -44.11
C ARG A 170 59.51 22.95 -45.38
N ARG A 171 58.62 23.96 -45.21
CA ARG A 171 58.85 25.35 -45.66
C ARG A 171 58.76 26.31 -44.45
N LEU A 172 59.35 27.50 -44.57
CA LEU A 172 59.39 28.52 -43.50
C LEU A 172 58.18 29.46 -43.55
N LEU A 173 57.73 29.88 -42.37
CA LEU A 173 57.02 31.15 -42.13
C LEU A 173 57.62 31.81 -40.86
N PRO A 174 57.57 33.16 -40.74
CA PRO A 174 58.41 33.89 -39.78
C PRO A 174 57.96 33.77 -38.32
N ARG A 175 58.93 33.90 -37.40
CA ARG A 175 58.70 33.99 -35.95
C ARG A 175 58.05 35.33 -35.59
N LEU A 176 56.73 35.34 -35.39
CA LEU A 176 56.10 36.33 -34.52
C LEU A 176 56.09 35.81 -33.08
N ALA A 177 56.65 36.58 -32.15
CA ALA A 177 56.71 36.25 -30.73
C ALA A 177 55.34 36.50 -30.06
N GLY A 178 54.35 35.66 -30.38
CA GLY A 178 53.05 35.67 -29.73
C GLY A 178 53.20 35.38 -28.23
N LYS A 179 52.79 36.32 -27.37
CA LYS A 179 52.76 36.14 -25.91
C LYS A 179 51.96 34.87 -25.59
N MET A 180 52.47 34.02 -24.70
CA MET A 180 51.66 32.95 -24.11
C MET A 180 50.53 33.58 -23.30
N LEU A 181 49.34 33.62 -23.90
CA LEU A 181 48.09 33.77 -23.17
C LEU A 181 47.95 32.52 -22.30
N GLY A 182 48.30 32.65 -21.01
CA GLY A 182 48.10 31.59 -20.04
C GLY A 182 46.64 31.13 -20.09
N GLN A 183 46.43 29.84 -20.33
CA GLN A 183 45.10 29.26 -20.42
C GLN A 183 44.40 29.46 -19.08
N ARG A 184 43.47 30.42 -19.01
CA ARG A 184 42.56 30.57 -17.87
C ARG A 184 41.85 29.22 -17.71
N PRO A 185 41.92 28.56 -16.54
CA PRO A 185 41.30 27.25 -16.37
C PRO A 185 39.81 27.37 -16.65
N VAL A 186 39.32 26.62 -17.64
CA VAL A 186 37.93 26.71 -18.08
C VAL A 186 37.04 26.18 -16.96
N LEU A 187 36.23 27.07 -16.38
CA LEU A 187 35.35 26.75 -15.26
C LEU A 187 34.10 26.00 -15.78
N VAL A 188 34.27 24.73 -16.13
CA VAL A 188 33.21 23.84 -16.66
C VAL A 188 32.08 23.60 -15.65
N LEU A 189 32.39 23.69 -14.35
CA LEU A 189 31.46 23.46 -13.24
C LEU A 189 31.42 24.68 -12.33
N SER A 190 30.21 25.09 -11.91
CA SER A 190 30.07 26.23 -11.01
C SER A 190 30.71 25.94 -9.65
N GLN A 191 31.30 26.96 -9.00
CA GLN A 191 32.12 26.79 -7.78
C GLN A 191 31.40 26.08 -6.61
N ASN A 192 30.07 26.00 -6.63
CA ASN A 192 29.25 25.36 -5.60
C ASN A 192 28.83 23.91 -5.92
N THR A 193 29.15 23.36 -7.10
CA THR A 193 28.83 21.95 -7.41
C THR A 193 29.86 21.02 -6.77
N LYS A 194 29.42 20.17 -5.84
CA LYS A 194 30.23 19.03 -5.41
C LYS A 194 30.10 17.91 -6.45
N ARG A 195 31.24 17.38 -6.91
CA ARG A 195 31.30 16.22 -7.79
C ARG A 195 32.08 15.11 -7.10
N GLU A 196 31.46 13.94 -7.01
CA GLU A 196 32.09 12.69 -6.57
C GLU A 196 32.06 11.74 -7.77
N SER A 197 33.15 11.02 -8.04
CA SER A 197 33.30 10.23 -9.28
C SER A 197 34.02 8.89 -9.05
N GLY A 198 33.74 7.94 -9.94
CA GLY A 198 34.31 6.60 -9.98
C GLY A 198 33.88 5.72 -8.81
N ARG A 199 34.79 4.83 -8.40
CA ARG A 199 34.57 3.79 -7.38
C ARG A 199 33.95 4.31 -6.07
N LYS A 200 34.30 5.52 -5.63
CA LYS A 200 33.77 6.12 -4.41
C LYS A 200 32.25 6.33 -4.46
N VAL A 201 31.72 6.72 -5.62
CA VAL A 201 30.27 6.83 -5.86
C VAL A 201 29.61 5.45 -5.81
N GLN A 202 30.20 4.44 -6.44
CA GLN A 202 29.64 3.09 -6.48
C GLN A 202 29.56 2.48 -5.06
N THR A 203 30.64 2.57 -4.28
CA THR A 203 30.65 2.19 -2.86
C THR A 203 29.67 3.04 -2.03
N GLY A 204 29.55 4.34 -2.28
CA GLY A 204 28.56 5.21 -1.63
C GLY A 204 27.11 4.81 -1.92
N ASN A 205 26.78 4.51 -3.18
CA ASN A 205 25.48 4.01 -3.63
C ASN A 205 25.13 2.68 -2.96
N ILE A 206 26.07 1.73 -2.94
CA ILE A 206 25.90 0.42 -2.29
C ILE A 206 25.65 0.59 -0.80
N ASN A 207 26.47 1.36 -0.09
CA ASN A 207 26.32 1.57 1.36
C ASN A 207 25.02 2.32 1.71
N ALA A 208 24.59 3.28 0.89
CA ALA A 208 23.31 3.97 1.09
C ALA A 208 22.10 3.03 0.89
N ALA A 209 22.12 2.17 -0.13
CA ALA A 209 21.07 1.17 -0.36
C ALA A 209 21.05 0.08 0.73
N LYS A 210 22.22 -0.39 1.14
CA LYS A 210 22.42 -1.35 2.24
C LYS A 210 21.91 -0.81 3.57
N THR A 211 22.21 0.45 3.90
CA THR A 211 21.70 1.11 5.12
C THR A 211 20.16 1.12 5.17
N ILE A 212 19.50 1.39 4.04
CA ILE A 212 18.03 1.30 3.96
C ILE A 212 17.53 -0.14 4.16
N ALA A 213 18.15 -1.12 3.50
CA ALA A 213 17.80 -2.52 3.66
C ALA A 213 17.97 -3.00 5.12
N ASP A 214 19.04 -2.57 5.78
CA ASP A 214 19.34 -2.90 7.18
C ASP A 214 18.29 -2.37 8.16
N ILE A 215 17.79 -1.14 7.95
CA ILE A 215 16.74 -0.51 8.79
C ILE A 215 15.46 -1.35 8.82
N ILE A 216 15.04 -1.89 7.68
CA ILE A 216 13.78 -2.63 7.51
C ILE A 216 13.91 -4.15 7.56
N ARG A 217 15.13 -4.73 7.58
CA ARG A 217 15.33 -6.19 7.62
C ARG A 217 14.62 -6.86 8.81
N THR A 218 14.51 -6.14 9.93
CA THR A 218 13.80 -6.56 11.14
C THR A 218 12.27 -6.50 11.05
N CYS A 219 11.71 -5.99 9.94
CA CYS A 219 10.27 -5.95 9.65
C CYS A 219 9.78 -7.12 8.77
N LEU A 220 10.65 -8.07 8.40
CA LEU A 220 10.30 -9.18 7.52
C LEU A 220 9.88 -10.45 8.30
N GLY A 221 8.76 -11.05 7.91
CA GLY A 221 8.25 -12.32 8.45
C GLY A 221 7.27 -12.19 9.62
N PRO A 222 6.71 -13.31 10.13
CA PRO A 222 5.65 -13.28 11.14
C PRO A 222 6.10 -12.83 12.54
N ARG A 223 7.40 -12.78 12.79
CA ARG A 223 8.02 -12.16 13.98
C ARG A 223 8.70 -10.83 13.67
N ALA A 224 8.14 -10.07 12.73
CA ALA A 224 8.53 -8.70 12.44
C ALA A 224 8.41 -7.81 13.69
N MET A 225 9.44 -7.00 13.94
CA MET A 225 9.43 -5.98 14.98
C MET A 225 8.86 -4.68 14.42
N MET A 226 7.84 -4.13 15.09
CA MET A 226 7.27 -2.83 14.73
C MET A 226 8.33 -1.72 14.83
N LYS A 227 8.22 -0.71 13.96
CA LYS A 227 8.95 0.56 14.08
C LYS A 227 8.02 1.62 14.66
N MET A 228 8.57 2.47 15.51
CA MET A 228 7.95 3.72 15.95
C MET A 228 8.69 4.85 15.23
N LEU A 229 7.93 5.69 14.54
CA LEU A 229 8.40 6.84 13.78
C LEU A 229 7.80 8.10 14.40
N LEU A 230 8.58 9.18 14.42
CA LEU A 230 8.19 10.47 14.97
C LEU A 230 8.26 11.51 13.85
N ASP A 231 7.11 12.05 13.47
CA ASP A 231 7.00 13.09 12.46
C ASP A 231 7.60 14.41 12.98
N PRO A 232 8.10 15.30 12.10
CA PRO A 232 8.53 16.64 12.50
C PRO A 232 7.40 17.51 13.07
N MET A 233 6.14 17.05 12.99
CA MET A 233 4.96 17.69 13.60
C MET A 233 4.55 17.04 14.94
N GLY A 234 5.31 16.07 15.46
CA GLY A 234 4.98 15.34 16.70
C GLY A 234 3.95 14.23 16.54
N GLY A 235 3.55 13.89 15.31
CA GLY A 235 2.79 12.68 15.02
C GLY A 235 3.62 11.43 15.31
N ILE A 236 3.00 10.38 15.83
CA ILE A 236 3.64 9.09 16.10
C ILE A 236 3.01 8.04 15.20
N VAL A 237 3.81 7.42 14.34
CA VAL A 237 3.39 6.31 13.49
C VAL A 237 4.04 5.02 13.99
N MET A 238 3.23 4.08 14.47
CA MET A 238 3.66 2.72 14.77
C MET A 238 3.19 1.80 13.66
N THR A 239 4.10 1.05 13.02
CA THR A 239 3.74 0.09 11.97
C THR A 239 4.82 -0.98 11.75
N ASN A 240 4.45 -2.10 11.12
CA ASN A 240 5.40 -3.09 10.59
C ASN A 240 5.54 -3.06 9.05
N ASP A 241 4.72 -2.29 8.30
CA ASP A 241 4.88 -2.20 6.84
C ASP A 241 6.16 -1.41 6.46
N GLY A 242 7.06 -2.08 5.74
CA GLY A 242 8.29 -1.48 5.22
C GLY A 242 8.04 -0.29 4.28
N ASN A 243 6.95 -0.31 3.51
CA ASN A 243 6.62 0.78 2.58
C ASN A 243 6.10 2.02 3.32
N ALA A 244 5.23 1.87 4.32
CA ALA A 244 4.83 2.94 5.24
C ALA A 244 6.05 3.52 5.98
N ILE A 245 6.97 2.66 6.45
CA ILE A 245 8.21 3.10 7.10
C ILE A 245 9.07 3.96 6.16
N LEU A 246 9.25 3.52 4.91
CA LEU A 246 10.09 4.22 3.94
C LEU A 246 9.48 5.52 3.41
N ARG A 247 8.17 5.75 3.57
CA ARG A 247 7.49 7.00 3.19
C ARG A 247 7.82 8.16 4.13
N GLU A 248 7.91 7.90 5.44
CA GLU A 248 8.18 8.96 6.43
C GLU A 248 9.69 9.23 6.65
N ILE A 249 10.57 8.27 6.31
CA ILE A 249 12.02 8.44 6.46
C ILE A 249 12.58 9.39 5.39
N GLN A 250 13.00 10.59 5.82
CA GLN A 250 13.66 11.57 4.96
C GLN A 250 15.14 11.23 4.74
N VAL A 251 15.50 10.75 3.56
CA VAL A 251 16.91 10.43 3.21
C VAL A 251 17.51 11.48 2.27
N GLN A 252 18.77 11.85 2.49
CA GLN A 252 19.48 12.84 1.67
C GLN A 252 20.06 12.25 0.37
N HIS A 253 20.69 11.07 0.46
CA HIS A 253 21.47 10.45 -0.62
C HIS A 253 20.59 9.98 -1.80
N PRO A 254 20.97 10.24 -3.08
CA PRO A 254 20.10 9.98 -4.22
C PRO A 254 19.78 8.50 -4.44
N ALA A 255 20.77 7.61 -4.40
CA ALA A 255 20.53 6.15 -4.55
C ALA A 255 19.54 5.60 -3.52
N ALA A 256 19.53 6.17 -2.31
CA ALA A 256 18.62 5.79 -1.24
C ALA A 256 17.18 6.27 -1.50
N LYS A 257 16.99 7.44 -2.14
CA LYS A 257 15.67 7.89 -2.61
C LYS A 257 15.13 6.97 -3.69
N SER A 258 15.96 6.52 -4.63
CA SER A 258 15.55 5.54 -5.64
C SER A 258 15.04 4.24 -5.00
N MET A 259 15.71 3.72 -3.96
CA MET A 259 15.22 2.55 -3.21
C MET A 259 13.81 2.80 -2.62
N ILE A 260 13.55 3.99 -2.06
CA ILE A 260 12.22 4.35 -1.52
C ILE A 260 11.16 4.41 -2.64
N GLU A 261 11.50 5.00 -3.78
CA GLU A 261 10.62 5.07 -4.97
C GLU A 261 10.27 3.66 -5.51
N ILE A 262 11.22 2.73 -5.46
CA ILE A 262 11.03 1.33 -5.84
C ILE A 262 10.09 0.59 -4.88
N SER A 263 10.23 0.80 -3.56
CA SER A 263 9.28 0.26 -2.56
C SER A 263 7.84 0.71 -2.84
N ARG A 264 7.68 1.97 -3.28
CA ARG A 264 6.38 2.52 -3.66
C ARG A 264 5.82 1.95 -4.96
N THR A 265 6.64 1.70 -5.99
CA THR A 265 6.13 1.06 -7.22
C THR A 265 5.73 -0.40 -7.00
N GLN A 266 6.43 -1.12 -6.11
CA GLN A 266 6.03 -2.47 -5.68
C GLN A 266 4.66 -2.48 -4.98
N ASP A 267 4.43 -1.54 -4.05
CA ASP A 267 3.16 -1.31 -3.35
C ASP A 267 2.00 -0.99 -4.31
N GLU A 268 2.21 -0.08 -5.27
CA GLU A 268 1.15 0.32 -6.19
C GLU A 268 0.79 -0.77 -7.22
N GLU A 269 1.72 -1.65 -7.60
CA GLU A 269 1.49 -2.76 -8.56
C GLU A 269 0.85 -4.01 -7.93
N VAL A 270 1.48 -4.59 -6.90
CA VAL A 270 1.10 -5.90 -6.34
C VAL A 270 0.79 -5.88 -4.84
N GLY A 271 0.95 -4.73 -4.16
CA GLY A 271 0.77 -4.57 -2.72
C GLY A 271 1.90 -5.18 -1.88
N ASP A 272 2.10 -6.50 -1.98
CA ASP A 272 2.98 -7.25 -1.09
C ASP A 272 4.44 -7.35 -1.58
N GLY A 273 5.34 -7.74 -0.68
CA GLY A 273 6.76 -7.94 -0.93
C GLY A 273 7.61 -6.66 -0.92
N THR A 274 7.06 -5.52 -0.51
CA THR A 274 7.74 -4.21 -0.42
C THR A 274 9.07 -4.28 0.35
N THR A 275 9.06 -4.87 1.54
CA THR A 275 10.26 -5.16 2.35
C THR A 275 11.24 -6.08 1.61
N SER A 276 10.73 -7.13 0.97
CA SER A 276 11.55 -8.15 0.29
C SER A 276 12.34 -7.60 -0.89
N VAL A 277 11.76 -6.71 -1.71
CA VAL A 277 12.47 -6.04 -2.82
C VAL A 277 13.71 -5.30 -2.31
N ILE A 278 13.51 -4.49 -1.28
CA ILE A 278 14.53 -3.58 -0.77
C ILE A 278 15.65 -4.36 -0.06
N ILE A 279 15.30 -5.42 0.67
CA ILE A 279 16.29 -6.33 1.29
C ILE A 279 17.08 -7.08 0.20
N LEU A 280 16.43 -7.61 -0.83
CA LEU A 280 17.10 -8.31 -1.94
C LEU A 280 18.01 -7.37 -2.74
N ALA A 281 17.54 -6.17 -3.10
CA ALA A 281 18.33 -5.18 -3.83
C ALA A 281 19.57 -4.74 -3.00
N GLY A 282 19.40 -4.52 -1.69
CA GLY A 282 20.50 -4.20 -0.77
C GLY A 282 21.55 -5.31 -0.67
N GLU A 283 21.13 -6.58 -0.55
CA GLU A 283 22.08 -7.71 -0.52
C GLU A 283 22.77 -7.90 -1.88
N MET A 284 22.04 -7.86 -3.00
CA MET A 284 22.61 -7.98 -4.35
C MET A 284 23.66 -6.89 -4.64
N LEU A 285 23.48 -5.68 -4.10
CA LEU A 285 24.46 -4.60 -4.14
C LEU A 285 25.64 -4.84 -3.19
N SER A 286 25.41 -5.34 -1.98
CA SER A 286 26.49 -5.66 -1.04
C SER A 286 27.37 -6.83 -1.48
N VAL A 287 26.86 -7.79 -2.27
CA VAL A 287 27.70 -8.85 -2.86
C VAL A 287 28.38 -8.38 -4.15
N ALA A 288 27.80 -7.40 -4.87
CA ALA A 288 28.46 -6.76 -6.01
C ALA A 288 29.72 -5.97 -5.63
N GLU A 289 29.76 -5.40 -4.41
CA GLU A 289 30.88 -4.62 -3.86
C GLU A 289 32.22 -5.36 -4.01
N HIS A 290 32.27 -6.64 -3.65
CA HIS A 290 33.49 -7.45 -3.72
C HIS A 290 34.04 -7.61 -5.15
N PHE A 291 33.17 -7.64 -6.16
CA PHE A 291 33.60 -7.71 -7.56
C PHE A 291 34.12 -6.37 -8.09
N LEU A 292 33.61 -5.26 -7.55
CA LEU A 292 34.18 -3.94 -7.81
C LEU A 292 35.58 -3.83 -7.18
N GLU A 293 35.79 -4.33 -5.96
CA GLU A 293 37.14 -4.43 -5.34
C GLU A 293 38.12 -5.20 -6.24
N GLN A 294 37.70 -6.36 -6.76
CA GLN A 294 38.44 -7.22 -7.71
C GLN A 294 38.68 -6.59 -9.10
N GLN A 295 38.44 -5.28 -9.28
CA GLN A 295 38.63 -4.55 -10.54
C GLN A 295 37.75 -5.01 -11.72
N MET A 296 36.67 -5.75 -11.49
CA MET A 296 35.74 -6.09 -12.56
C MET A 296 34.90 -4.88 -12.98
N HIS A 297 34.73 -4.70 -14.30
CA HIS A 297 33.95 -3.59 -14.84
C HIS A 297 32.44 -3.81 -14.58
N PRO A 298 31.68 -2.79 -14.11
CA PRO A 298 30.26 -2.94 -13.74
C PRO A 298 29.39 -3.60 -14.82
N THR A 299 29.67 -3.34 -16.11
CA THR A 299 28.95 -3.97 -17.24
C THR A 299 28.94 -5.50 -17.17
N VAL A 300 30.02 -6.13 -16.70
CA VAL A 300 30.12 -7.62 -16.60
C VAL A 300 29.22 -8.14 -15.48
N ILE A 301 29.19 -7.44 -14.33
CA ILE A 301 28.29 -7.73 -13.21
C ILE A 301 26.83 -7.56 -13.67
N ILE A 302 26.53 -6.46 -14.37
CA ILE A 302 25.20 -6.15 -14.91
C ILE A 302 24.71 -7.20 -15.94
N SER A 303 25.57 -7.68 -16.84
CA SER A 303 25.19 -8.72 -17.80
C SER A 303 24.96 -10.07 -17.13
N ALA A 304 25.77 -10.43 -16.12
CA ALA A 304 25.56 -11.63 -15.32
C ALA A 304 24.26 -11.58 -14.51
N TYR A 305 23.96 -10.42 -13.87
CA TYR A 305 22.74 -10.22 -13.09
C TYR A 305 21.48 -10.30 -13.96
N ARG A 306 21.53 -9.81 -15.19
CA ARG A 306 20.43 -9.96 -16.18
C ARG A 306 20.21 -11.41 -16.59
N LYS A 307 21.27 -12.15 -16.92
CA LYS A 307 21.20 -13.59 -17.19
C LYS A 307 20.62 -14.37 -16.02
N ALA A 308 21.01 -14.02 -14.79
CA ALA A 308 20.43 -14.60 -13.58
C ALA A 308 18.93 -14.30 -13.46
N LEU A 309 18.46 -13.10 -13.77
CA LEU A 309 17.02 -12.75 -13.70
C LEU A 309 16.16 -13.60 -14.65
N ASP A 310 16.57 -13.76 -15.91
CA ASP A 310 15.84 -14.60 -16.88
C ASP A 310 15.76 -16.06 -16.40
N ASP A 311 16.84 -16.56 -15.80
CA ASP A 311 16.91 -17.89 -15.21
C ASP A 311 16.10 -18.03 -13.91
N MET A 312 16.03 -16.99 -13.08
CA MET A 312 15.20 -16.95 -11.86
C MET A 312 13.71 -16.98 -12.21
N ILE A 313 13.28 -16.16 -13.17
CA ILE A 313 11.89 -16.17 -13.70
C ILE A 313 11.54 -17.56 -14.26
N SER A 314 12.48 -18.19 -14.95
CA SER A 314 12.33 -19.53 -15.52
C SER A 314 12.37 -20.66 -14.49
N ALA A 315 12.93 -20.43 -13.30
CA ALA A 315 12.92 -21.36 -12.17
C ALA A 315 11.63 -21.22 -11.34
N LEU A 316 11.21 -19.99 -11.02
CA LEU A 316 9.95 -19.70 -10.31
C LEU A 316 8.73 -20.33 -11.00
N LYS A 317 8.67 -20.25 -12.34
CA LYS A 317 7.60 -20.85 -13.16
C LYS A 317 7.62 -22.39 -13.23
N LYS A 318 8.62 -23.06 -12.65
CA LYS A 318 8.69 -24.54 -12.56
C LYS A 318 8.32 -25.06 -11.18
N ILE A 319 8.46 -24.24 -10.15
CA ILE A 319 8.06 -24.56 -8.77
C ILE A 319 6.65 -24.07 -8.44
N SER A 320 5.99 -23.37 -9.36
CA SER A 320 4.64 -22.86 -9.16
C SER A 320 3.57 -23.96 -9.29
N THR A 321 2.50 -23.79 -8.53
CA THR A 321 1.34 -24.69 -8.46
C THR A 321 0.08 -23.94 -8.88
N GLY A 322 -0.75 -24.53 -9.73
CA GLY A 322 -2.04 -23.94 -10.14
C GLY A 322 -3.10 -24.09 -9.06
N VAL A 323 -4.04 -23.13 -8.98
CA VAL A 323 -5.09 -23.11 -7.94
C VAL A 323 -6.47 -22.77 -8.49
N ASP A 324 -7.49 -23.47 -8.00
CA ASP A 324 -8.90 -23.29 -8.34
C ASP A 324 -9.51 -22.05 -7.66
N VAL A 325 -9.50 -20.93 -8.39
CA VAL A 325 -10.03 -19.61 -7.99
C VAL A 325 -11.51 -19.62 -7.56
N THR A 326 -12.27 -20.63 -8.01
CA THR A 326 -13.67 -20.85 -7.63
C THR A 326 -13.84 -21.25 -6.16
N SER A 327 -12.85 -21.92 -5.56
CA SER A 327 -12.92 -22.41 -4.18
C SER A 327 -12.70 -21.30 -3.15
N ARG A 328 -13.79 -20.91 -2.44
CA ARG A 328 -13.71 -19.91 -1.36
C ARG A 328 -12.76 -20.36 -0.25
N GLU A 329 -12.74 -21.63 0.11
CA GLU A 329 -11.85 -22.16 1.16
C GLU A 329 -10.37 -22.11 0.77
N ALA A 330 -10.04 -22.41 -0.48
CA ALA A 330 -8.66 -22.30 -0.97
C ALA A 330 -8.22 -20.83 -0.91
N MET A 331 -9.03 -19.91 -1.43
CA MET A 331 -8.75 -18.47 -1.38
C MET A 331 -8.56 -17.97 0.05
N LEU A 332 -9.45 -18.31 0.99
CA LEU A 332 -9.33 -17.89 2.40
C LEU A 332 -8.01 -18.36 3.05
N LYS A 333 -7.57 -19.60 2.79
CA LYS A 333 -6.29 -20.12 3.31
C LYS A 333 -5.10 -19.32 2.77
N ILE A 334 -5.11 -18.93 1.50
CA ILE A 334 -4.02 -18.16 0.87
C ILE A 334 -4.00 -16.72 1.37
N ILE A 335 -5.17 -16.09 1.55
CA ILE A 335 -5.26 -14.73 2.10
C ILE A 335 -4.78 -14.72 3.56
N SER A 336 -5.10 -15.77 4.33
CA SER A 336 -4.64 -15.93 5.71
C SER A 336 -3.11 -16.00 5.81
N SER A 337 -2.44 -16.64 4.83
CA SER A 337 -0.97 -16.62 4.70
C SER A 337 -0.41 -15.18 4.73
N ALA A 338 -0.97 -14.28 3.91
CA ALA A 338 -0.52 -12.88 3.82
C ALA A 338 -0.86 -12.03 5.06
N ILE A 339 -2.00 -12.30 5.73
CA ILE A 339 -2.42 -11.57 6.95
C ILE A 339 -1.69 -12.05 8.21
N SER A 340 -1.27 -13.33 8.27
CA SER A 340 -0.64 -13.98 9.43
C SER A 340 0.53 -13.19 10.05
N THR A 341 1.26 -12.45 9.22
CA THR A 341 2.47 -11.71 9.61
C THR A 341 2.20 -10.36 10.30
N LYS A 342 0.93 -9.95 10.41
CA LYS A 342 0.53 -8.58 10.75
C LYS A 342 -0.34 -8.54 12.00
N ALA A 343 -0.52 -7.35 12.59
CA ALA A 343 -1.19 -7.17 13.88
C ALA A 343 -2.65 -7.69 13.96
N ILE A 344 -3.27 -7.99 12.80
CA ILE A 344 -4.64 -8.49 12.65
C ILE A 344 -4.74 -10.00 12.78
N ASN A 345 -3.66 -10.75 13.06
CA ASN A 345 -3.69 -12.22 13.14
C ASN A 345 -4.76 -12.79 14.13
N ARG A 346 -5.29 -11.98 15.06
CA ARG A 346 -6.43 -12.33 15.93
C ARG A 346 -7.82 -12.27 15.26
N TRP A 347 -7.94 -11.54 14.16
CA TRP A 347 -9.16 -11.32 13.37
C TRP A 347 -8.91 -11.65 11.88
N SER A 348 -7.97 -12.55 11.61
CA SER A 348 -7.53 -12.94 10.27
C SER A 348 -8.68 -13.46 9.42
N ASP A 349 -9.52 -14.36 9.95
CA ASP A 349 -10.70 -14.90 9.26
C ASP A 349 -11.66 -13.80 8.77
N LEU A 350 -11.95 -12.82 9.64
CA LEU A 350 -12.80 -11.68 9.31
C LEU A 350 -12.17 -10.83 8.21
N ALA A 351 -10.88 -10.48 8.33
CA ALA A 351 -10.16 -9.71 7.33
C ALA A 351 -10.04 -10.46 5.98
N CYS A 352 -9.86 -11.78 6.00
CA CYS A 352 -9.86 -12.62 4.79
C CYS A 352 -11.23 -12.62 4.10
N SER A 353 -12.33 -12.74 4.86
CA SER A 353 -13.68 -12.70 4.30
C SER A 353 -13.98 -11.34 3.68
N ILE A 354 -13.67 -10.24 4.39
CA ILE A 354 -13.83 -8.87 3.91
C ILE A 354 -13.01 -8.61 2.64
N ALA A 355 -11.74 -9.04 2.59
CA ALA A 355 -10.90 -8.86 1.40
C ALA A 355 -11.44 -9.63 0.19
N LEU A 356 -11.82 -10.89 0.37
CA LEU A 356 -12.36 -11.75 -0.68
C LEU A 356 -13.69 -11.21 -1.23
N ASP A 357 -14.62 -10.82 -0.35
CA ASP A 357 -15.93 -10.33 -0.75
C ASP A 357 -15.87 -8.94 -1.40
N ALA A 358 -14.99 -8.04 -0.91
CA ALA A 358 -14.76 -6.75 -1.55
C ALA A 358 -14.16 -6.90 -2.96
N VAL A 359 -13.18 -7.79 -3.12
CA VAL A 359 -12.50 -7.97 -4.41
C VAL A 359 -13.39 -8.67 -5.44
N LYS A 360 -14.18 -9.69 -5.05
CA LYS A 360 -15.20 -10.29 -5.93
C LYS A 360 -16.34 -9.32 -6.28
N THR A 361 -16.61 -8.33 -5.45
CA THR A 361 -17.59 -7.26 -5.76
C THR A 361 -17.03 -6.26 -6.78
N VAL A 362 -15.72 -5.99 -6.76
CA VAL A 362 -15.03 -5.03 -7.66
C VAL A 362 -14.54 -5.69 -8.97
N GLU A 363 -14.75 -7.00 -9.15
CA GLU A 363 -14.32 -7.75 -10.32
C GLU A 363 -15.11 -7.38 -11.59
N LEU A 364 -14.39 -7.05 -12.67
CA LEU A 364 -14.96 -6.77 -13.98
C LEU A 364 -14.42 -7.78 -15.00
N GLU A 365 -15.32 -8.50 -15.68
CA GLU A 365 -14.97 -9.33 -16.83
C GLU A 365 -15.26 -8.59 -18.13
N GLU A 366 -14.24 -7.97 -18.73
CA GLU A 366 -14.34 -7.33 -20.05
C GLU A 366 -13.52 -8.13 -21.08
N ASN A 367 -14.20 -8.63 -22.11
CA ASN A 367 -13.60 -9.37 -23.23
C ASN A 367 -12.72 -10.58 -22.80
N GLY A 368 -13.13 -11.30 -21.74
CA GLY A 368 -12.39 -12.46 -21.22
C GLY A 368 -11.13 -12.12 -20.42
N ARG A 369 -10.91 -10.83 -20.09
CA ARG A 369 -9.91 -10.40 -19.11
C ARG A 369 -10.62 -9.91 -17.84
N LYS A 370 -10.07 -10.32 -16.69
CA LYS A 370 -10.49 -9.85 -15.37
C LYS A 370 -9.73 -8.56 -15.05
N GLU A 371 -10.41 -7.42 -15.06
CA GLU A 371 -9.87 -6.16 -14.55
C GLU A 371 -10.40 -5.93 -13.12
N ILE A 372 -9.48 -5.65 -12.20
CA ILE A 372 -9.79 -5.50 -10.77
C ILE A 372 -9.08 -4.26 -10.25
N ASP A 373 -9.86 -3.23 -9.95
CA ASP A 373 -9.41 -1.84 -9.81
C ASP A 373 -9.67 -1.29 -8.39
N ILE A 374 -9.16 -2.04 -7.40
CA ILE A 374 -9.41 -1.89 -5.95
C ILE A 374 -9.29 -0.42 -5.51
N LYS A 375 -8.16 0.23 -5.86
CA LYS A 375 -7.80 1.60 -5.46
C LYS A 375 -8.85 2.65 -5.85
N LYS A 376 -9.62 2.40 -6.91
CA LYS A 376 -10.72 3.27 -7.35
C LYS A 376 -12.05 2.86 -6.72
N TYR A 377 -12.43 1.59 -6.82
CA TYR A 377 -13.81 1.15 -6.57
C TYR A 377 -14.08 0.49 -5.21
N ALA A 378 -13.06 0.00 -4.50
CA ALA A 378 -13.18 -0.37 -3.09
C ALA A 378 -12.92 0.86 -2.22
N LYS A 379 -13.97 1.45 -1.66
CA LYS A 379 -13.85 2.53 -0.68
C LYS A 379 -13.66 1.94 0.72
N VAL A 380 -12.62 2.36 1.44
CA VAL A 380 -12.52 2.09 2.89
C VAL A 380 -13.01 3.33 3.65
N GLU A 381 -13.91 3.15 4.61
CA GLU A 381 -14.33 4.21 5.54
C GLU A 381 -14.10 3.74 6.98
N LYS A 382 -13.29 4.50 7.73
CA LYS A 382 -12.85 4.18 9.10
C LYS A 382 -13.68 4.98 10.10
N ILE A 383 -14.64 4.33 10.78
CA ILE A 383 -15.48 4.99 11.79
C ILE A 383 -15.08 4.49 13.18
N PRO A 384 -14.48 5.34 14.06
CA PRO A 384 -14.02 4.92 15.38
C PRO A 384 -15.17 4.51 16.31
N GLY A 385 -14.83 3.69 17.31
CA GLY A 385 -15.77 3.03 18.20
C GLY A 385 -16.37 1.75 17.58
N GLY A 386 -17.23 1.08 18.36
CA GLY A 386 -17.68 -0.28 18.03
C GLY A 386 -16.59 -1.32 18.24
N PHE A 387 -16.91 -2.56 17.90
CA PHE A 387 -16.00 -3.70 17.89
C PHE A 387 -15.38 -3.88 16.49
N ILE A 388 -14.29 -4.64 16.37
CA ILE A 388 -13.68 -4.91 15.06
C ILE A 388 -14.58 -5.84 14.23
N GLU A 389 -15.28 -6.72 14.94
CA GLU A 389 -16.31 -7.65 14.50
C GLU A 389 -17.56 -6.95 13.90
N ASP A 390 -17.76 -5.65 14.16
CA ASP A 390 -18.81 -4.84 13.49
C ASP A 390 -18.42 -4.45 12.05
N SER A 391 -17.18 -4.72 11.62
CA SER A 391 -16.66 -4.35 10.29
C SER A 391 -17.22 -5.25 9.19
N ARG A 392 -17.57 -4.67 8.04
CA ARG A 392 -18.23 -5.39 6.94
C ARG A 392 -18.05 -4.73 5.58
N VAL A 393 -18.09 -5.54 4.53
CA VAL A 393 -18.27 -5.06 3.15
C VAL A 393 -19.74 -4.68 2.94
N LEU A 394 -19.98 -3.52 2.35
CA LEU A 394 -21.29 -3.08 1.89
C LEU A 394 -21.33 -3.16 0.35
N PRO A 395 -22.30 -3.90 -0.25
CA PRO A 395 -22.48 -3.96 -1.70
C PRO A 395 -23.14 -2.66 -2.20
N GLY A 396 -22.33 -1.61 -2.31
CA GLY A 396 -22.73 -0.26 -2.66
C GLY A 396 -21.84 0.82 -2.04
N VAL A 397 -22.39 2.02 -1.80
CA VAL A 397 -21.63 3.21 -1.38
C VAL A 397 -22.16 3.82 -0.08
N MET A 398 -21.26 4.09 0.87
CA MET A 398 -21.55 4.89 2.07
C MET A 398 -20.91 6.29 1.96
N ILE A 399 -21.63 7.31 2.40
CA ILE A 399 -21.27 8.74 2.28
C ILE A 399 -21.45 9.45 3.63
N ASN A 400 -20.46 10.24 4.07
CA ASN A 400 -20.55 11.07 5.29
C ASN A 400 -21.33 12.39 5.06
N LYS A 401 -22.57 12.25 4.58
CA LYS A 401 -23.50 13.35 4.31
C LYS A 401 -24.91 12.95 4.75
N ASP A 402 -25.60 13.87 5.42
CA ASP A 402 -27.06 13.84 5.59
C ASP A 402 -27.73 14.51 4.38
N ILE A 403 -29.06 14.38 4.32
CA ILE A 403 -29.95 15.01 3.36
C ILE A 403 -29.98 16.53 3.59
N THR A 404 -30.28 17.30 2.55
CA THR A 404 -30.25 18.78 2.65
C THR A 404 -31.37 19.37 3.52
N HIS A 405 -32.59 18.80 3.48
CA HIS A 405 -33.78 19.35 4.13
C HIS A 405 -34.45 18.31 5.06
N PRO A 406 -34.79 18.65 6.33
CA PRO A 406 -35.18 17.67 7.34
C PRO A 406 -36.52 16.96 7.10
N ARG A 407 -37.37 17.47 6.19
CA ARG A 407 -38.67 16.85 5.81
C ARG A 407 -38.58 15.87 4.62
N MET A 408 -37.40 15.70 4.01
CA MET A 408 -37.20 14.74 2.91
C MET A 408 -37.14 13.28 3.41
N ARG A 409 -37.35 12.31 2.50
CA ARG A 409 -37.41 10.88 2.84
C ARG A 409 -36.03 10.34 3.24
N ARG A 410 -35.89 9.91 4.50
CA ARG A 410 -34.66 9.27 5.05
C ARG A 410 -34.48 7.80 4.70
N THR A 411 -35.50 7.14 4.13
CA THR A 411 -35.42 5.76 3.66
C THR A 411 -36.23 5.60 2.37
N ILE A 412 -35.64 5.00 1.34
CA ILE A 412 -36.28 4.76 0.04
C ILE A 412 -35.87 3.36 -0.45
N LYS A 413 -36.86 2.53 -0.81
CA LYS A 413 -36.62 1.21 -1.44
C LYS A 413 -36.59 1.38 -2.97
N ASN A 414 -35.68 0.68 -3.64
CA ASN A 414 -35.43 0.76 -5.08
C ASN A 414 -35.34 2.22 -5.63
N PRO A 415 -34.51 3.10 -5.02
CA PRO A 415 -34.43 4.51 -5.40
C PRO A 415 -33.98 4.69 -6.86
N ARG A 416 -34.68 5.56 -7.60
CA ARG A 416 -34.18 6.08 -8.89
C ARG A 416 -33.20 7.22 -8.64
N ILE A 417 -31.92 7.02 -8.98
CA ILE A 417 -30.79 7.89 -8.63
C ILE A 417 -30.29 8.68 -9.84
N ILE A 418 -30.13 10.00 -9.67
CA ILE A 418 -29.49 10.89 -10.66
C ILE A 418 -28.25 11.55 -10.05
N LEU A 419 -27.16 11.59 -10.83
CA LEU A 419 -25.85 12.08 -10.41
C LEU A 419 -25.45 13.31 -11.22
N LEU A 420 -25.18 14.43 -10.54
CA LEU A 420 -24.89 15.73 -11.17
C LEU A 420 -23.50 16.27 -10.77
N ASP A 421 -22.75 16.80 -11.75
CA ASP A 421 -21.56 17.63 -11.50
C ASP A 421 -21.93 19.12 -11.35
N CYS A 422 -23.12 19.55 -11.79
CA CYS A 422 -23.56 20.93 -11.62
C CYS A 422 -24.07 21.23 -10.19
N SER A 423 -24.02 22.51 -9.80
CA SER A 423 -24.85 23.03 -8.71
C SER A 423 -26.28 23.25 -9.17
N LEU A 424 -27.21 23.12 -8.22
CA LEU A 424 -28.62 23.53 -8.35
C LEU A 424 -28.80 24.88 -7.66
N GLU A 425 -28.10 25.87 -8.19
CA GLU A 425 -27.95 27.24 -7.67
C GLU A 425 -28.02 28.20 -8.88
N PHE A 426 -28.40 29.46 -8.68
CA PHE A 426 -28.47 30.44 -9.78
C PHE A 426 -27.09 30.63 -10.43
N LYS A 427 -27.05 30.55 -11.77
CA LYS A 427 -25.80 30.62 -12.54
C LYS A 427 -25.66 32.00 -13.18
N LYS A 428 -24.55 32.67 -12.87
CA LYS A 428 -24.14 33.90 -13.58
C LYS A 428 -23.55 33.51 -14.95
N GLY A 429 -23.63 34.42 -15.91
CA GLY A 429 -22.96 34.25 -17.21
C GLY A 429 -21.44 34.12 -17.04
N GLU A 430 -20.79 33.37 -17.93
CA GLU A 430 -19.32 33.27 -17.97
C GLU A 430 -18.68 34.55 -18.53
N SER A 431 -19.42 35.29 -19.36
CA SER A 431 -19.09 36.64 -19.81
C SER A 431 -19.36 37.68 -18.73
N GLN A 432 -18.68 38.83 -18.79
CA GLN A 432 -19.00 39.98 -17.95
C GLN A 432 -20.47 40.37 -18.19
N THR A 433 -21.27 40.26 -17.13
CA THR A 433 -22.73 40.43 -17.15
C THR A 433 -23.08 41.43 -16.07
N ASP A 434 -22.94 42.71 -16.41
CA ASP A 434 -23.27 43.81 -15.51
C ASP A 434 -24.76 44.15 -15.63
N ILE A 435 -25.42 44.39 -14.48
CA ILE A 435 -26.86 44.60 -14.39
C ILE A 435 -27.11 46.01 -13.86
N GLU A 436 -27.51 46.92 -14.74
CA GLU A 436 -27.87 48.29 -14.38
C GLU A 436 -29.36 48.36 -13.99
N ILE A 437 -29.62 48.63 -12.71
CA ILE A 437 -30.98 48.76 -12.15
C ILE A 437 -31.35 50.24 -12.16
N THR A 438 -32.33 50.62 -12.97
CA THR A 438 -32.74 52.03 -13.13
C THR A 438 -34.13 52.33 -12.58
N ARG A 439 -35.04 51.33 -12.54
CA ARG A 439 -36.39 51.46 -12.00
C ARG A 439 -36.59 50.46 -10.86
N GLU A 440 -37.38 50.81 -9.86
CA GLU A 440 -37.63 49.97 -8.67
C GLU A 440 -38.25 48.61 -9.04
N GLU A 441 -39.15 48.60 -10.03
CA GLU A 441 -39.73 47.38 -10.63
C GLU A 441 -38.67 46.37 -11.12
N ASP A 442 -37.51 46.84 -11.57
CA ASP A 442 -36.49 45.99 -12.18
C ASP A 442 -35.85 45.07 -11.14
N PHE A 443 -35.76 45.52 -9.88
CA PHE A 443 -35.26 44.70 -8.76
C PHE A 443 -36.18 43.49 -8.50
N ALA A 444 -37.50 43.69 -8.50
CA ALA A 444 -38.47 42.62 -8.34
C ALA A 444 -38.40 41.60 -9.50
N ARG A 445 -38.23 42.08 -10.74
CA ARG A 445 -38.08 41.22 -11.92
C ARG A 445 -36.79 40.39 -11.88
N ILE A 446 -35.69 40.91 -11.33
CA ILE A 446 -34.44 40.16 -11.15
C ILE A 446 -34.62 39.00 -10.17
N LEU A 447 -35.33 39.22 -9.05
CA LEU A 447 -35.65 38.15 -8.09
C LEU A 447 -36.54 37.07 -8.72
N GLN A 448 -37.56 37.48 -9.49
CA GLN A 448 -38.42 36.55 -10.24
C GLN A 448 -37.62 35.70 -11.24
N MET A 449 -36.68 36.28 -11.99
CA MET A 449 -35.80 35.54 -12.89
C MET A 449 -34.89 34.53 -12.17
N GLU A 450 -34.44 34.81 -10.94
CA GLU A 450 -33.68 33.85 -10.13
C GLU A 450 -34.57 32.68 -9.67
N GLU A 451 -35.78 32.94 -9.20
CA GLU A 451 -36.75 31.91 -8.82
C GLU A 451 -37.17 31.04 -10.02
N GLU A 452 -37.50 31.66 -11.17
CA GLU A 452 -37.86 30.97 -12.41
C GLU A 452 -36.73 30.08 -12.93
N PHE A 453 -35.48 30.57 -12.93
CA PHE A 453 -34.32 29.78 -13.36
C PHE A 453 -34.09 28.55 -12.47
N ILE A 454 -34.25 28.70 -11.15
CA ILE A 454 -34.15 27.59 -10.19
C ILE A 454 -35.32 26.62 -10.38
N GLN A 455 -36.54 27.12 -10.62
CA GLN A 455 -37.70 26.28 -10.90
C GLN A 455 -37.50 25.47 -12.19
N GLN A 456 -37.06 26.10 -13.30
CA GLN A 456 -36.80 25.43 -14.57
C GLN A 456 -35.81 24.27 -14.41
N MET A 457 -34.67 24.49 -13.71
CA MET A 457 -33.72 23.42 -13.40
C MET A 457 -34.35 22.27 -12.61
N CYS A 458 -35.24 22.57 -11.66
CA CYS A 458 -35.98 21.55 -10.91
C CYS A 458 -36.99 20.82 -11.81
N ASP A 459 -37.72 21.51 -12.68
CA ASP A 459 -38.70 20.93 -13.61
C ASP A 459 -38.02 19.99 -14.62
N HIS A 460 -36.80 20.29 -15.07
CA HIS A 460 -35.99 19.35 -15.85
C HIS A 460 -35.70 18.03 -15.12
N LEU A 461 -35.44 18.07 -13.82
CA LEU A 461 -35.23 16.89 -12.99
C LEU A 461 -36.55 16.15 -12.70
N ILE A 462 -37.63 16.89 -12.43
CA ILE A 462 -38.96 16.34 -12.10
C ILE A 462 -39.58 15.60 -13.29
N LYS A 463 -39.36 16.05 -14.54
CA LYS A 463 -39.80 15.34 -15.76
C LYS A 463 -39.38 13.86 -15.77
N VAL A 464 -38.16 13.58 -15.33
CA VAL A 464 -37.55 12.24 -15.31
C VAL A 464 -38.01 11.40 -14.09
N LYS A 465 -38.66 12.03 -13.09
CA LYS A 465 -39.22 11.41 -11.87
C LYS A 465 -38.21 10.57 -11.03
N PRO A 466 -37.06 11.13 -10.63
CA PRO A 466 -36.13 10.47 -9.70
C PRO A 466 -36.68 10.43 -8.26
N ASP A 467 -36.15 9.53 -7.44
CA ASP A 467 -36.36 9.53 -5.98
C ASP A 467 -35.21 10.22 -5.23
N LEU A 468 -33.99 10.13 -5.78
CA LEU A 468 -32.75 10.59 -5.16
C LEU A 468 -31.89 11.36 -6.17
N ILE A 469 -31.46 12.56 -5.78
CA ILE A 469 -30.51 13.39 -6.54
C ILE A 469 -29.26 13.62 -5.70
N ILE A 470 -28.10 13.41 -6.32
CA ILE A 470 -26.79 13.58 -5.68
C ILE A 470 -25.96 14.56 -6.51
N THR A 471 -25.50 15.65 -5.87
CA THR A 471 -24.72 16.70 -6.54
C THR A 471 -23.31 16.81 -5.97
N GLU A 472 -22.32 17.04 -6.85
CA GLU A 472 -20.94 17.30 -6.43
C GLU A 472 -20.81 18.69 -5.76
N LYS A 473 -21.68 19.64 -6.12
CA LYS A 473 -21.65 21.03 -5.65
C LYS A 473 -22.79 21.32 -4.66
N GLY A 474 -23.15 22.59 -4.48
CA GLY A 474 -24.28 22.98 -3.64
C GLY A 474 -25.64 22.86 -4.32
N ILE A 475 -26.68 23.13 -3.52
CA ILE A 475 -28.10 23.12 -3.89
C ILE A 475 -28.72 24.27 -3.10
N SER A 476 -29.34 25.23 -3.79
CA SER A 476 -30.05 26.38 -3.22
C SER A 476 -31.23 25.93 -2.36
N ASP A 477 -31.59 26.68 -1.34
CA ASP A 477 -32.69 26.32 -0.43
C ASP A 477 -34.06 26.41 -1.13
N LEU A 478 -34.21 27.27 -2.17
CA LEU A 478 -35.35 27.26 -3.09
C LEU A 478 -35.46 25.94 -3.86
N ALA A 479 -34.34 25.46 -4.43
CA ALA A 479 -34.30 24.19 -5.15
C ALA A 479 -34.67 23.01 -4.22
N GLN A 480 -34.21 23.04 -2.96
CA GLN A 480 -34.59 22.03 -1.96
C GLN A 480 -36.09 22.04 -1.65
N HIS A 481 -36.73 23.22 -1.61
CA HIS A 481 -38.17 23.32 -1.42
C HIS A 481 -38.96 22.74 -2.61
N PHE A 482 -38.57 23.04 -3.85
CA PHE A 482 -39.18 22.44 -5.04
C PHE A 482 -38.98 20.91 -5.10
N LEU A 483 -37.76 20.42 -4.86
CA LEU A 483 -37.47 18.98 -4.81
C LEU A 483 -38.25 18.28 -3.68
N MET A 484 -38.36 18.89 -2.50
CA MET A 484 -39.20 18.37 -1.40
C MET A 484 -40.68 18.30 -1.79
N ARG A 485 -41.23 19.32 -2.48
CA ARG A 485 -42.62 19.29 -2.98
C ARG A 485 -42.84 18.17 -4.00
N ALA A 486 -41.83 17.86 -4.81
CA ALA A 486 -41.82 16.70 -5.72
C ALA A 486 -41.50 15.37 -5.01
N ASN A 487 -41.35 15.36 -3.68
CA ASN A 487 -40.99 14.20 -2.84
C ASN A 487 -39.59 13.61 -3.15
N ILE A 488 -38.70 14.37 -3.78
CA ILE A 488 -37.35 13.97 -4.17
C ILE A 488 -36.38 14.26 -3.02
N THR A 489 -35.56 13.28 -2.65
CA THR A 489 -34.49 13.45 -1.65
C THR A 489 -33.22 13.96 -2.33
N ALA A 490 -32.55 14.95 -1.73
CA ALA A 490 -31.35 15.58 -2.28
C ALA A 490 -30.14 15.47 -1.34
N ILE A 491 -28.95 15.21 -1.90
CA ILE A 491 -27.67 15.25 -1.19
C ILE A 491 -26.71 16.17 -1.93
N ARG A 492 -26.14 17.15 -1.21
CA ARG A 492 -25.22 18.16 -1.74
C ARG A 492 -23.78 17.95 -1.29
N ARG A 493 -22.83 18.44 -2.09
CA ARG A 493 -21.38 18.49 -1.80
C ARG A 493 -20.75 17.09 -1.58
N VAL A 494 -21.10 16.14 -2.44
CA VAL A 494 -20.46 14.81 -2.50
C VAL A 494 -19.11 14.89 -3.22
N ARG A 495 -18.13 14.08 -2.81
CA ARG A 495 -16.80 14.03 -3.45
C ARG A 495 -16.89 13.38 -4.83
N LYS A 496 -16.18 13.90 -5.84
CA LYS A 496 -16.11 13.31 -7.20
C LYS A 496 -15.75 11.83 -7.21
N THR A 497 -14.82 11.40 -6.34
CA THR A 497 -14.44 9.99 -6.16
C THR A 497 -15.61 9.11 -5.74
N ASP A 498 -16.49 9.63 -4.89
CA ASP A 498 -17.64 8.89 -4.36
C ASP A 498 -18.80 8.96 -5.38
N ASN A 499 -18.96 10.07 -6.09
CA ASN A 499 -19.88 10.18 -7.24
C ASN A 499 -19.56 9.11 -8.31
N ASN A 500 -18.28 8.96 -8.68
CA ASN A 500 -17.82 7.93 -9.61
C ASN A 500 -18.07 6.48 -9.11
N ARG A 501 -18.04 6.25 -7.79
CA ARG A 501 -18.37 4.95 -7.20
C ARG A 501 -19.88 4.67 -7.23
N ILE A 502 -20.71 5.68 -6.94
CA ILE A 502 -22.17 5.56 -7.00
C ILE A 502 -22.61 5.30 -8.44
N ALA A 503 -22.00 5.96 -9.43
CA ALA A 503 -22.23 5.70 -10.85
C ALA A 503 -21.99 4.22 -11.20
N ARG A 504 -20.83 3.66 -10.84
CA ARG A 504 -20.51 2.23 -11.05
C ARG A 504 -21.42 1.28 -10.26
N ALA A 505 -21.78 1.59 -9.02
CA ALA A 505 -22.61 0.73 -8.18
C ALA A 505 -24.11 0.74 -8.55
N CYS A 506 -24.62 1.84 -9.13
CA CYS A 506 -26.05 2.03 -9.38
C CYS A 506 -26.43 2.01 -10.87
N GLY A 507 -25.44 2.00 -11.76
CA GLY A 507 -25.61 2.13 -13.22
C GLY A 507 -25.90 3.56 -13.71
N ALA A 508 -25.93 4.55 -12.81
CA ALA A 508 -26.21 5.95 -13.16
C ALA A 508 -25.07 6.57 -13.97
N ARG A 509 -25.40 7.45 -14.90
CA ARG A 509 -24.43 8.32 -15.58
C ARG A 509 -24.32 9.64 -14.83
N ILE A 510 -23.12 10.24 -14.83
CA ILE A 510 -22.89 11.56 -14.23
C ILE A 510 -23.13 12.61 -15.30
N VAL A 511 -24.11 13.47 -15.07
CA VAL A 511 -24.56 14.48 -16.04
C VAL A 511 -24.11 15.87 -15.61
N SER A 512 -23.63 16.69 -16.55
CA SER A 512 -23.13 18.05 -16.28
C SER A 512 -24.18 19.15 -16.45
N ARG A 513 -25.29 18.90 -17.15
CA ARG A 513 -26.40 19.85 -17.36
C ARG A 513 -27.75 19.19 -17.11
N THR A 514 -28.61 19.90 -16.38
CA THR A 514 -30.01 19.52 -16.13
C THR A 514 -30.83 19.32 -17.41
N ASP A 515 -30.50 20.08 -18.44
CA ASP A 515 -31.30 20.27 -19.64
C ASP A 515 -31.05 19.17 -20.69
N GLU A 516 -29.92 18.46 -20.57
CA GLU A 516 -29.49 17.37 -21.46
C GLU A 516 -29.82 15.97 -20.91
N LEU A 517 -30.36 15.91 -19.68
CA LEU A 517 -30.67 14.72 -18.89
C LEU A 517 -31.68 13.80 -19.58
N ARG A 518 -31.38 12.49 -19.65
CA ARG A 518 -32.24 11.46 -20.26
C ARG A 518 -32.64 10.40 -19.24
N GLU A 519 -33.66 9.62 -19.60
CA GLU A 519 -34.06 8.44 -18.81
C GLU A 519 -32.95 7.38 -18.76
N ASP A 520 -32.12 7.29 -19.82
CA ASP A 520 -30.92 6.44 -19.91
C ASP A 520 -29.85 6.73 -18.84
N ASP A 521 -29.87 7.91 -18.22
CA ASP A 521 -28.86 8.35 -17.26
C ASP A 521 -29.20 7.96 -15.81
N VAL A 522 -30.44 7.50 -15.57
CA VAL A 522 -31.01 7.21 -14.25
C VAL A 522 -30.58 5.85 -13.72
N GLY A 523 -29.78 5.85 -12.65
CA GLY A 523 -29.42 4.62 -11.95
C GLY A 523 -30.61 4.01 -11.23
N THR A 524 -31.07 2.85 -11.71
CA THR A 524 -32.12 2.03 -11.06
C THR A 524 -31.53 0.70 -10.52
N GLY A 525 -30.21 0.68 -10.31
CA GLY A 525 -29.46 -0.50 -9.86
C GLY A 525 -29.41 -0.70 -8.34
N ALA A 526 -29.75 0.32 -7.52
CA ALA A 526 -29.68 0.27 -6.06
C ALA A 526 -30.97 -0.27 -5.42
N GLY A 527 -30.85 -1.08 -4.36
CA GLY A 527 -31.98 -1.69 -3.66
C GLY A 527 -32.49 -0.88 -2.46
N LEU A 528 -31.59 -0.26 -1.69
CA LEU A 528 -31.95 0.53 -0.51
C LEU A 528 -31.13 1.83 -0.41
N PHE A 529 -31.84 2.93 -0.19
CA PHE A 529 -31.27 4.18 0.31
C PHE A 529 -31.73 4.37 1.77
N GLU A 530 -30.80 4.65 2.68
CA GLU A 530 -31.11 4.91 4.08
C GLU A 530 -30.08 5.86 4.73
N VAL A 531 -30.55 6.80 5.55
CA VAL A 531 -29.66 7.60 6.43
C VAL A 531 -29.68 7.03 7.85
N LYS A 532 -28.54 6.50 8.30
CA LYS A 532 -28.33 6.05 9.69
C LYS A 532 -27.35 7.00 10.41
N LYS A 533 -27.60 7.27 11.70
CA LYS A 533 -26.61 7.92 12.58
C LYS A 533 -25.67 6.84 13.14
N ILE A 534 -24.35 7.04 13.06
CA ILE A 534 -23.35 6.16 13.68
C ILE A 534 -22.49 7.02 14.60
N GLY A 535 -22.58 6.75 15.91
CA GLY A 535 -22.05 7.67 16.91
C GLY A 535 -22.79 9.01 16.83
N ASP A 536 -22.06 10.09 16.52
CA ASP A 536 -22.61 11.43 16.37
C ASP A 536 -22.73 11.95 14.94
N GLU A 537 -22.24 11.21 13.95
CA GLU A 537 -22.30 11.59 12.53
C GLU A 537 -23.44 10.86 11.80
N TYR A 538 -24.04 11.53 10.81
CA TYR A 538 -25.02 10.96 9.89
C TYR A 538 -24.34 10.41 8.63
N PHE A 539 -24.61 9.15 8.32
CA PHE A 539 -24.11 8.47 7.14
C PHE A 539 -25.28 8.06 6.23
N THR A 540 -25.16 8.41 4.96
CA THR A 540 -26.02 7.90 3.89
C THR A 540 -25.47 6.54 3.43
N PHE A 541 -26.37 5.58 3.32
CA PHE A 541 -26.14 4.24 2.76
C PHE A 541 -26.91 4.11 1.46
N ILE A 542 -26.20 3.68 0.41
CA ILE A 542 -26.78 3.18 -0.84
C ILE A 542 -26.32 1.73 -0.93
N THR A 543 -27.20 0.78 -0.63
CA THR A 543 -26.89 -0.65 -0.50
C THR A 543 -27.77 -1.52 -1.37
N ASP A 544 -27.46 -2.82 -1.38
CA ASP A 544 -28.25 -3.87 -2.01
C ASP A 544 -28.39 -3.64 -3.53
N CYS A 545 -27.29 -3.15 -4.13
CA CYS A 545 -27.20 -2.96 -5.57
C CYS A 545 -27.15 -4.31 -6.31
N LYS A 546 -27.80 -4.39 -7.48
CA LYS A 546 -27.91 -5.63 -8.27
C LYS A 546 -26.58 -6.15 -8.80
N GLU A 547 -25.75 -5.24 -9.32
CA GLU A 547 -24.38 -5.49 -9.79
C GLU A 547 -23.46 -4.38 -9.22
N PRO A 548 -23.03 -4.47 -7.96
CA PRO A 548 -22.26 -3.40 -7.32
C PRO A 548 -20.81 -3.38 -7.82
N LYS A 549 -20.53 -2.77 -8.97
CA LYS A 549 -19.16 -2.62 -9.53
C LYS A 549 -18.26 -1.65 -8.72
N ALA A 550 -18.68 -1.33 -7.49
CA ALA A 550 -17.95 -0.61 -6.45
C ALA A 550 -18.57 -0.97 -5.08
N CYS A 551 -17.72 -1.08 -4.05
CA CYS A 551 -18.12 -1.47 -2.70
C CYS A 551 -17.57 -0.49 -1.65
N THR A 552 -18.18 -0.47 -0.47
CA THR A 552 -17.62 0.26 0.69
C THR A 552 -17.37 -0.68 1.85
N ILE A 553 -16.11 -0.78 2.25
CA ILE A 553 -15.69 -1.48 3.45
C ILE A 553 -15.84 -0.53 4.63
N LEU A 554 -16.79 -0.85 5.50
CA LEU A 554 -16.96 -0.19 6.79
C LEU A 554 -16.00 -0.84 7.79
N LEU A 555 -15.01 -0.09 8.26
CA LEU A 555 -14.11 -0.50 9.34
C LEU A 555 -14.52 0.16 10.67
N ARG A 556 -14.64 -0.67 11.71
CA ARG A 556 -15.00 -0.33 13.08
C ARG A 556 -13.89 -0.76 14.03
N GLY A 557 -13.72 -0.08 15.16
CA GLY A 557 -12.61 -0.35 16.07
C GLY A 557 -12.28 0.78 17.05
N ALA A 558 -11.52 0.43 18.09
CA ALA A 558 -11.35 1.27 19.28
C ALA A 558 -10.61 2.59 19.05
N SER A 559 -9.58 2.64 18.19
CA SER A 559 -8.79 3.85 17.93
C SER A 559 -8.54 4.09 16.44
N LYS A 560 -8.29 5.35 16.07
CA LYS A 560 -7.99 5.75 14.68
C LYS A 560 -6.65 5.18 14.18
N GLU A 561 -5.68 4.99 15.07
CA GLU A 561 -4.37 4.37 14.77
C GLU A 561 -4.53 2.89 14.42
N ILE A 562 -5.24 2.12 15.26
CA ILE A 562 -5.54 0.71 14.98
C ILE A 562 -6.32 0.60 13.66
N LEU A 563 -7.31 1.48 13.42
CA LEU A 563 -8.05 1.51 12.17
C LEU A 563 -7.20 1.85 10.93
N ALA A 564 -6.12 2.63 11.07
CA ALA A 564 -5.20 2.91 9.97
C ALA A 564 -4.32 1.71 9.63
N GLU A 565 -3.85 0.96 10.63
CA GLU A 565 -3.12 -0.29 10.40
C GLU A 565 -4.04 -1.41 9.90
N VAL A 566 -5.32 -1.43 10.34
CA VAL A 566 -6.35 -2.34 9.80
C VAL A 566 -6.61 -2.07 8.32
N GLU A 567 -6.68 -0.81 7.91
CA GLU A 567 -6.83 -0.43 6.50
C GLU A 567 -5.64 -0.90 5.64
N ARG A 568 -4.39 -0.63 6.06
CA ARG A 568 -3.17 -1.03 5.31
C ARG A 568 -3.13 -2.53 5.04
N ASN A 569 -3.18 -3.32 6.10
CA ASN A 569 -3.08 -4.78 6.02
C ASN A 569 -4.24 -5.40 5.20
N LEU A 570 -5.42 -4.75 5.20
CA LEU A 570 -6.55 -5.17 4.36
C LEU A 570 -6.36 -4.78 2.88
N GLN A 571 -5.74 -3.63 2.59
CA GLN A 571 -5.35 -3.28 1.22
C GLN A 571 -4.37 -4.31 0.65
N ASP A 572 -3.38 -4.74 1.43
CA ASP A 572 -2.45 -5.82 1.04
C ASP A 572 -3.18 -7.14 0.78
N ALA A 573 -4.10 -7.52 1.67
CA ALA A 573 -4.91 -8.73 1.52
C ALA A 573 -5.78 -8.69 0.25
N MET A 574 -6.38 -7.54 -0.07
CA MET A 574 -7.14 -7.35 -1.31
C MET A 574 -6.23 -7.40 -2.55
N GLN A 575 -5.03 -6.83 -2.50
CA GLN A 575 -4.05 -6.93 -3.59
C GLN A 575 -3.62 -8.39 -3.81
N VAL A 576 -3.38 -9.16 -2.74
CA VAL A 576 -3.11 -10.61 -2.82
C VAL A 576 -4.29 -11.36 -3.45
N CYS A 577 -5.54 -11.03 -3.11
CA CYS A 577 -6.72 -11.61 -3.79
C CYS A 577 -6.69 -11.33 -5.31
N ARG A 578 -6.50 -10.06 -5.69
CA ARG A 578 -6.41 -9.60 -7.10
C ARG A 578 -5.30 -10.32 -7.86
N ASN A 579 -4.12 -10.47 -7.24
CA ASN A 579 -2.97 -11.15 -7.83
C ASN A 579 -3.28 -12.60 -8.20
N ILE A 580 -4.07 -13.32 -7.38
CA ILE A 580 -4.48 -14.72 -7.61
C ILE A 580 -5.64 -14.82 -8.62
N LEU A 581 -6.56 -13.86 -8.62
CA LEU A 581 -7.66 -13.77 -9.59
C LEU A 581 -7.18 -13.48 -11.02
N VAL A 582 -6.05 -12.78 -11.17
CA VAL A 582 -5.39 -12.52 -12.46
C VAL A 582 -4.46 -13.67 -12.85
N ASP A 583 -3.52 -14.05 -11.97
CA ASP A 583 -2.55 -15.14 -12.19
C ASP A 583 -2.77 -16.26 -11.16
N PRO A 584 -3.51 -17.34 -11.49
CA PRO A 584 -3.87 -18.40 -10.53
C PRO A 584 -2.72 -19.40 -10.28
N GLN A 585 -1.55 -18.89 -9.90
CA GLN A 585 -0.36 -19.68 -9.59
C GLN A 585 0.28 -19.25 -8.26
N LEU A 586 0.56 -20.23 -7.40
CA LEU A 586 1.20 -20.05 -6.09
C LEU A 586 2.57 -20.71 -6.00
N VAL A 587 3.38 -20.20 -5.09
CA VAL A 587 4.75 -20.67 -4.79
C VAL A 587 4.86 -20.89 -3.27
N PRO A 588 5.58 -21.92 -2.79
CA PRO A 588 5.80 -22.12 -1.35
C PRO A 588 6.56 -20.91 -0.74
N GLY A 589 6.03 -20.39 0.37
CA GLY A 589 6.59 -19.21 1.04
C GLY A 589 7.77 -19.50 1.95
N GLY A 590 7.95 -18.71 3.01
CA GLY A 590 8.88 -19.03 4.12
C GLY A 590 10.36 -19.18 3.73
N GLY A 591 10.77 -18.58 2.61
CA GLY A 591 12.12 -18.71 2.06
C GLY A 591 12.40 -19.98 1.23
N ALA A 592 11.38 -20.83 1.01
CA ALA A 592 11.50 -22.03 0.18
C ALA A 592 11.79 -21.67 -1.28
N SER A 593 11.00 -20.75 -1.85
CA SER A 593 11.16 -20.30 -3.24
C SER A 593 12.57 -19.73 -3.52
N GLU A 594 13.08 -18.94 -2.58
CA GLU A 594 14.38 -18.30 -2.65
C GLU A 594 15.51 -19.33 -2.61
N MET A 595 15.38 -20.37 -1.78
CA MET A 595 16.37 -21.45 -1.68
C MET A 595 16.32 -22.40 -2.89
N ALA A 596 15.12 -22.74 -3.39
CA ALA A 596 14.96 -23.54 -4.60
C ALA A 596 15.56 -22.84 -5.84
N VAL A 597 15.33 -21.53 -5.97
CA VAL A 597 15.93 -20.71 -7.04
C VAL A 597 17.45 -20.54 -6.83
N ALA A 598 17.92 -20.31 -5.61
CA ALA A 598 19.35 -20.25 -5.29
C ALA A 598 20.08 -21.56 -5.64
N HIS A 599 19.48 -22.72 -5.36
CA HIS A 599 20.03 -24.02 -5.76
C HIS A 599 20.06 -24.16 -7.29
N ALA A 600 18.96 -23.87 -7.99
CA ALA A 600 18.87 -23.95 -9.45
C ALA A 600 19.88 -23.03 -10.17
N LEU A 601 20.08 -21.80 -9.68
CA LEU A 601 21.15 -20.91 -10.16
C LEU A 601 22.54 -21.48 -9.83
N THR A 602 22.74 -22.02 -8.62
CA THR A 602 24.05 -22.57 -8.23
C THR A 602 24.46 -23.74 -9.13
N GLU A 603 23.56 -24.64 -9.49
CA GLU A 603 23.84 -25.75 -10.42
C GLU A 603 24.15 -25.23 -11.83
N LYS A 604 23.37 -24.29 -12.37
CA LYS A 604 23.68 -23.62 -13.65
C LYS A 604 25.06 -22.94 -13.63
N SER A 605 25.43 -22.32 -12.50
CA SER A 605 26.73 -21.65 -12.36
C SER A 605 27.92 -22.59 -12.48
N LYS A 606 27.77 -23.91 -12.25
CA LYS A 606 28.83 -24.91 -12.48
C LYS A 606 29.08 -25.20 -13.96
N VAL A 607 28.04 -25.03 -14.80
CA VAL A 607 28.09 -25.28 -16.25
C VAL A 607 28.59 -24.04 -17.00
N MET A 608 28.35 -22.84 -16.48
CA MET A 608 28.83 -21.58 -17.07
C MET A 608 30.35 -21.42 -16.93
N THR A 609 31.02 -21.14 -18.05
CA THR A 609 32.46 -20.86 -18.10
C THR A 609 32.72 -19.37 -18.35
N GLY A 610 33.54 -18.73 -17.51
CA GLY A 610 34.05 -17.38 -17.77
C GLY A 610 33.86 -16.41 -16.59
N VAL A 611 34.30 -15.16 -16.78
CA VAL A 611 34.35 -14.15 -15.70
C VAL A 611 32.97 -13.83 -15.11
N GLU A 612 31.92 -13.89 -15.93
CA GLU A 612 30.52 -13.67 -15.49
C GLU A 612 29.96 -14.76 -14.55
N GLN A 613 30.65 -15.90 -14.40
CA GLN A 613 30.28 -16.99 -13.50
C GLN A 613 30.20 -16.53 -12.03
N TRP A 614 31.15 -15.68 -11.58
CA TRP A 614 31.22 -15.26 -10.18
C TRP A 614 30.08 -14.30 -9.79
N PRO A 615 29.78 -13.22 -10.55
CA PRO A 615 28.62 -12.38 -10.25
C PRO A 615 27.28 -13.13 -10.41
N TYR A 616 27.17 -14.05 -11.38
CA TYR A 616 25.96 -14.89 -11.51
C TYR A 616 25.75 -15.78 -10.28
N ARG A 617 26.81 -16.44 -9.78
CA ARG A 617 26.76 -17.27 -8.56
C ARG A 617 26.52 -16.44 -7.29
N ALA A 618 26.94 -15.19 -7.26
CA ALA A 618 26.65 -14.27 -6.16
C ALA A 618 25.16 -13.93 -6.03
N VAL A 619 24.43 -13.77 -7.15
CA VAL A 619 22.96 -13.57 -7.09
C VAL A 619 22.28 -14.74 -6.37
N ALA A 620 22.72 -15.98 -6.62
CA ALA A 620 22.22 -17.17 -5.93
C ALA A 620 22.46 -17.11 -4.40
N GLN A 621 23.61 -16.61 -3.97
CA GLN A 621 23.93 -16.43 -2.54
C GLN A 621 23.15 -15.26 -1.91
N ALA A 622 22.86 -14.20 -2.68
CA ALA A 622 22.09 -13.05 -2.20
C ALA A 622 20.61 -13.40 -1.93
N LEU A 623 19.99 -14.29 -2.71
CA LEU A 623 18.62 -14.76 -2.48
C LEU A 623 18.41 -15.37 -1.08
N GLU A 624 19.44 -16.00 -0.51
CA GLU A 624 19.39 -16.58 0.84
C GLU A 624 19.16 -15.56 1.95
N VAL A 625 19.30 -14.26 1.69
CA VAL A 625 19.06 -13.21 2.70
C VAL A 625 17.64 -13.28 3.26
N ILE A 626 16.65 -13.73 2.49
CA ILE A 626 15.26 -13.86 2.91
C ILE A 626 15.12 -14.97 3.98
N PRO A 627 15.42 -16.27 3.72
CA PRO A 627 15.39 -17.28 4.79
C PRO A 627 16.34 -16.95 5.94
N ARG A 628 17.54 -16.38 5.67
CA ARG A 628 18.48 -15.94 6.71
C ARG A 628 17.85 -14.89 7.66
N THR A 629 17.12 -13.93 7.10
CA THR A 629 16.40 -12.89 7.84
C THR A 629 15.24 -13.47 8.65
N LEU A 630 14.46 -14.39 8.06
CA LEU A 630 13.38 -15.07 8.78
C LEU A 630 13.93 -15.81 10.02
N ILE A 631 15.02 -16.57 9.87
CA ILE A 631 15.67 -17.28 10.99
C ILE A 631 16.19 -16.29 12.05
N GLN A 632 16.78 -15.16 11.62
CA GLN A 632 17.28 -14.12 12.52
C GLN A 632 16.15 -13.47 13.33
N ASN A 633 15.04 -13.11 12.70
CA ASN A 633 13.87 -12.52 13.37
C ASN A 633 13.13 -13.54 14.27
N CYS A 634 13.32 -14.85 14.07
CA CYS A 634 12.89 -15.89 15.02
C CYS A 634 13.76 -15.97 16.29
N GLY A 635 14.98 -15.39 16.29
CA GLY A 635 15.99 -15.59 17.33
C GLY A 635 16.71 -16.95 17.25
N ALA A 636 16.55 -17.70 16.15
CA ALA A 636 17.17 -19.01 15.98
C ALA A 636 18.57 -18.92 15.36
N SER A 637 19.39 -19.96 15.50
CA SER A 637 20.78 -19.95 15.03
C SER A 637 20.87 -20.04 13.50
N THR A 638 20.96 -18.88 12.84
CA THR A 638 21.02 -18.69 11.38
C THR A 638 21.92 -19.70 10.66
N ILE A 639 23.17 -19.88 11.12
CA ILE A 639 24.16 -20.75 10.48
C ILE A 639 23.68 -22.21 10.43
N ARG A 640 23.17 -22.78 11.55
CA ARG A 640 22.76 -24.20 11.61
C ARG A 640 21.50 -24.45 10.77
N VAL A 641 20.52 -23.55 10.86
CA VAL A 641 19.23 -23.70 10.17
C VAL A 641 19.40 -23.47 8.66
N LEU A 642 20.17 -22.47 8.23
CA LEU A 642 20.45 -22.23 6.81
C LEU A 642 21.28 -23.37 6.18
N THR A 643 22.26 -23.91 6.91
CA THR A 643 23.08 -25.03 6.42
C THR A 643 22.25 -26.31 6.25
N SER A 644 21.34 -26.61 7.19
CA SER A 644 20.41 -27.75 7.05
C SER A 644 19.33 -27.52 6.00
N LEU A 645 18.87 -26.27 5.79
CA LEU A 645 17.94 -25.90 4.71
C LEU A 645 18.57 -26.13 3.32
N ARG A 646 19.82 -25.66 3.12
CA ARG A 646 20.60 -25.95 1.90
C ARG A 646 20.74 -27.46 1.67
N ALA A 647 21.10 -28.21 2.72
CA ALA A 647 21.30 -29.66 2.62
C ALA A 647 20.01 -30.39 2.18
N LYS A 648 18.83 -29.95 2.64
CA LYS A 648 17.54 -30.46 2.15
C LYS A 648 17.28 -30.09 0.68
N HIS A 649 17.59 -28.86 0.25
CA HIS A 649 17.33 -28.43 -1.13
C HIS A 649 18.22 -29.12 -2.18
N THR A 650 19.33 -29.73 -1.77
CA THR A 650 20.16 -30.60 -2.62
C THR A 650 19.54 -31.99 -2.79
N GLN A 651 18.50 -32.35 -2.04
CA GLN A 651 17.78 -33.62 -2.17
C GLN A 651 16.61 -33.47 -3.14
N GLU A 652 16.42 -34.47 -4.01
CA GLU A 652 15.33 -34.46 -4.99
C GLU A 652 13.96 -34.38 -4.31
N GLY A 653 13.01 -33.70 -4.96
CA GLY A 653 11.65 -33.47 -4.44
C GLY A 653 11.52 -32.44 -3.31
N SER A 654 12.59 -32.04 -2.63
CA SER A 654 12.53 -31.24 -1.40
C SER A 654 12.42 -29.70 -1.60
N GLN A 655 11.86 -29.25 -2.72
CA GLN A 655 11.81 -27.83 -3.14
C GLN A 655 10.76 -26.98 -2.40
N THR A 656 9.88 -27.61 -1.62
CA THR A 656 8.81 -26.97 -0.83
C THR A 656 9.19 -26.69 0.62
N TRP A 657 10.38 -27.12 1.07
CA TRP A 657 10.85 -26.89 2.43
C TRP A 657 11.21 -25.43 2.68
N GLY A 658 10.76 -24.87 3.78
CA GLY A 658 11.07 -23.50 4.20
C GLY A 658 11.43 -23.42 5.68
N VAL A 659 11.48 -22.19 6.19
CA VAL A 659 11.63 -21.90 7.61
C VAL A 659 10.27 -21.52 8.18
N ASN A 660 9.80 -22.24 9.18
CA ASN A 660 8.64 -21.80 9.95
C ASN A 660 9.04 -20.59 10.81
N GLY A 661 8.44 -19.43 10.51
CA GLY A 661 8.76 -18.14 11.13
C GLY A 661 8.32 -17.95 12.59
N GLU A 662 7.64 -18.93 13.18
CA GLU A 662 7.28 -18.93 14.61
C GLU A 662 8.20 -19.83 15.44
N THR A 663 8.59 -20.98 14.89
CA THR A 663 9.42 -21.97 15.61
C THR A 663 10.91 -21.86 15.30
N GLY A 664 11.28 -21.26 14.16
CA GLY A 664 12.65 -21.23 13.65
C GLY A 664 13.14 -22.60 13.13
N VAL A 665 12.22 -23.58 12.97
CA VAL A 665 12.51 -24.95 12.54
C VAL A 665 12.18 -25.11 11.04
N LEU A 666 12.86 -26.07 10.39
CA LEU A 666 12.58 -26.42 8.99
C LEU A 666 11.30 -27.24 8.89
N ALA A 667 10.38 -26.83 8.03
CA ALA A 667 9.10 -27.49 7.77
C ALA A 667 8.80 -27.46 6.26
N ASP A 668 7.93 -28.35 5.78
CA ASP A 668 7.38 -28.22 4.43
C ASP A 668 6.31 -27.11 4.43
N MET A 669 6.43 -26.14 3.52
CA MET A 669 5.47 -25.04 3.39
C MET A 669 4.13 -25.51 2.80
N LYS A 670 4.13 -26.62 2.05
CA LYS A 670 2.94 -27.27 1.51
C LYS A 670 2.06 -27.82 2.62
N ASP A 671 2.65 -28.49 3.60
CA ASP A 671 1.96 -29.09 4.74
C ASP A 671 1.48 -28.02 5.75
N LEU A 672 2.26 -26.94 5.92
CA LEU A 672 1.84 -25.76 6.70
C LEU A 672 0.83 -24.86 5.97
N GLY A 673 0.59 -25.06 4.66
CA GLY A 673 -0.29 -24.22 3.85
C GLY A 673 0.20 -22.80 3.62
N ILE A 674 1.50 -22.53 3.77
CA ILE A 674 2.10 -21.20 3.64
C ILE A 674 2.49 -20.95 2.18
N TRP A 675 1.60 -20.26 1.46
CA TRP A 675 1.76 -19.94 0.05
C TRP A 675 1.87 -18.43 -0.19
N GLU A 676 2.58 -18.05 -1.25
CA GLU A 676 2.67 -16.68 -1.78
C GLU A 676 2.29 -16.68 -3.28
N PRO A 677 1.65 -15.63 -3.83
CA PRO A 677 1.34 -15.56 -5.26
C PRO A 677 2.61 -15.48 -6.11
N LEU A 678 2.64 -16.21 -7.24
CA LEU A 678 3.77 -16.20 -8.17
C LEU A 678 4.04 -14.80 -8.72
N SER A 679 2.99 -14.01 -8.99
CA SER A 679 3.10 -12.63 -9.50
C SER A 679 3.86 -11.71 -8.54
N VAL A 680 3.69 -11.87 -7.21
CA VAL A 680 4.49 -11.15 -6.21
C VAL A 680 5.97 -11.53 -6.32
N LYS A 681 6.32 -12.83 -6.26
CA LYS A 681 7.71 -13.31 -6.39
C LYS A 681 8.38 -12.90 -7.70
N LEU A 682 7.65 -12.99 -8.83
CA LEU A 682 8.14 -12.58 -10.14
C LEU A 682 8.42 -11.07 -10.19
N GLN A 683 7.58 -10.25 -9.57
CA GLN A 683 7.79 -8.81 -9.53
C GLN A 683 8.94 -8.44 -8.59
N THR A 684 9.03 -9.04 -7.40
CA THR A 684 10.09 -8.70 -6.43
C THR A 684 11.49 -8.99 -6.97
N TYR A 685 11.68 -10.08 -7.71
CA TYR A 685 12.99 -10.42 -8.29
C TYR A 685 13.36 -9.50 -9.45
N LYS A 686 12.39 -9.11 -10.31
CA LYS A 686 12.63 -8.12 -11.37
C LYS A 686 13.04 -6.77 -10.79
N THR A 687 12.21 -6.22 -9.91
CA THR A 687 12.44 -4.89 -9.34
C THR A 687 13.76 -4.85 -8.55
N ALA A 688 14.08 -5.89 -7.77
CA ALA A 688 15.35 -5.98 -7.05
C ALA A 688 16.59 -6.03 -7.97
N VAL A 689 16.57 -6.86 -9.03
CA VAL A 689 17.70 -6.94 -9.98
C VAL A 689 17.83 -5.67 -10.82
N GLU A 690 16.73 -5.12 -11.31
CA GLU A 690 16.74 -3.87 -12.09
C GLU A 690 17.24 -2.69 -11.26
N THR A 691 16.88 -2.65 -9.97
CA THR A 691 17.42 -1.69 -8.98
C THR A 691 18.93 -1.82 -8.82
N ALA A 692 19.43 -3.04 -8.57
CA ALA A 692 20.86 -3.27 -8.42
C ALA A 692 21.62 -2.90 -9.70
N VAL A 693 21.09 -3.27 -10.86
CA VAL A 693 21.64 -2.91 -12.18
C VAL A 693 21.62 -1.40 -12.43
N LEU A 694 20.58 -0.67 -11.97
CA LEU A 694 20.50 0.79 -12.09
C LEU A 694 21.56 1.47 -11.23
N LEU A 695 21.69 1.09 -9.96
CA LEU A 695 22.62 1.73 -9.03
C LEU A 695 24.09 1.40 -9.33
N LEU A 696 24.39 0.20 -9.86
CA LEU A 696 25.73 -0.17 -10.36
C LEU A 696 26.16 0.58 -11.63
N ARG A 697 25.24 1.22 -12.35
CA ARG A 697 25.55 2.06 -13.53
C ARG A 697 25.96 3.49 -13.17
N ILE A 698 25.71 3.94 -11.95
CA ILE A 698 26.02 5.30 -11.51
C ILE A 698 27.48 5.34 -11.05
N ASP A 699 28.33 6.01 -11.83
CA ASP A 699 29.75 6.23 -11.54
C ASP A 699 30.05 7.68 -11.12
N ASP A 700 29.15 8.64 -11.33
CA ASP A 700 29.37 10.06 -11.09
C ASP A 700 28.14 10.71 -10.44
N ILE A 701 28.34 11.48 -9.36
CA ILE A 701 27.29 12.26 -8.68
C ILE A 701 27.70 13.73 -8.71
N VAL A 702 26.93 14.54 -9.45
CA VAL A 702 27.07 16.00 -9.52
C VAL A 702 25.98 16.66 -8.71
N SER A 703 26.30 17.13 -7.50
CA SER A 703 25.37 17.82 -6.60
C SER A 703 25.30 19.31 -6.92
N GLY A 704 24.33 19.68 -7.75
CA GLY A 704 23.97 21.08 -8.04
C GLY A 704 23.27 21.76 -6.88
N HIS A 705 24.03 22.21 -5.88
CA HIS A 705 23.50 23.03 -4.78
C HIS A 705 23.06 24.42 -5.29
N LYS A 706 21.79 24.52 -5.66
CA LYS A 706 21.11 25.81 -5.85
C LYS A 706 21.05 26.51 -4.48
N LYS A 707 21.80 27.60 -4.30
CA LYS A 707 21.63 28.48 -3.13
C LYS A 707 20.14 28.82 -2.98
N LYS A 708 19.55 28.53 -1.82
CA LYS A 708 18.54 29.44 -1.27
C LYS A 708 19.28 30.77 -1.07
N GLY A 709 18.68 31.87 -1.51
CA GLY A 709 19.34 33.17 -1.42
C GLY A 709 19.51 33.59 0.03
N ASP A 710 20.75 33.76 0.48
CA ASP A 710 21.07 34.54 1.67
C ASP A 710 20.90 36.03 1.35
N ASP A 711 19.66 36.50 1.20
CA ASP A 711 19.30 37.92 1.09
C ASP A 711 19.44 38.64 2.45
N GLN A 712 20.56 38.41 3.15
CA GLN A 712 20.95 39.08 4.39
C GLN A 712 22.44 39.49 4.40
N SER A 713 23.05 39.74 3.24
CA SER A 713 24.27 40.55 3.18
C SER A 713 23.95 42.03 3.43
N LYS A 714 23.73 42.41 4.70
CA LYS A 714 23.71 43.82 5.11
C LYS A 714 25.07 44.45 4.79
N PRO A 715 25.15 45.62 4.13
CA PRO A 715 26.40 46.33 3.94
C PRO A 715 26.81 47.02 5.25
N SER A 716 27.58 46.35 6.09
CA SER A 716 28.28 46.97 7.23
C SER A 716 29.51 47.74 6.71
N GLY A 717 29.28 48.97 6.25
CA GLY A 717 30.29 49.82 5.65
C GLY A 717 29.95 51.30 5.82
N ALA A 718 29.94 51.78 7.06
CA ALA A 718 30.01 53.20 7.37
C ALA A 718 31.50 53.59 7.54
N PRO A 719 31.99 54.68 6.93
CA PRO A 719 33.35 55.15 7.14
C PRO A 719 33.45 55.96 8.44
N ASP A 720 34.49 55.69 9.24
CA ASP A 720 34.92 56.64 10.25
C ASP A 720 35.54 57.86 9.56
N ALA A 721 35.07 59.06 9.93
CA ALA A 721 35.59 60.31 9.39
C ALA A 721 36.75 60.82 10.24
N ALA A 722 37.84 61.21 9.57
CA ALA A 722 38.83 62.12 10.13
C ALA A 722 38.66 63.48 9.45
N GLN A 723 38.56 64.53 10.29
CA GLN A 723 39.04 65.92 10.13
C GLN A 723 39.03 66.55 8.71
N GLU A 724 38.48 67.75 8.51
CA GLU A 724 38.28 68.89 9.45
C GLU A 724 36.84 69.45 9.43
#